data_AF-A0A0N1HXF4-F1
#
_entry.id   AF-A0A0N1HXF4-F1
#
_cell.length_a   1.000
_cell.length_b   1.000
_cell.length_c   1.000
_cell.angle_alpha   90.00
_cell.angle_beta   90.00
_cell.angle_gamma   90.00
#
_symmetry.space_group_name_H-M   'P 1'
#
loop_
_entity.id
_entity.type
_entity.pdbx_description
1 polymer ?
#
loop_
_entity_poly.entity_id
_entity_poly.type
_entity_poly.pdbx_seq_one_letter_code
_entity_poly.pdbx_strand_id
1 'polypeptide(L)'
;MSESPPLLPAAHTSPGLSPQAHLPAADTSIKRKQKPISFQRMAAIQEEIARIDKHLEALQESESKVMGPETVAQSNLTTEDVIDPVVLHMLTVELCQLAASGDAVGARILLSGGADPNSRDYDGSTLLHIACMNGHLSVMNVLLEFGADASLVDRDGFTPLEVAEENGFADIVQSLSGYFHKDTTVVLNTLDSRMSSPASSPASMHHPDFSTVPQPMIGSLIVIMVGLPGRGKTMVAQQIRRYFQWNGLMCSIFSHQAYRRRAEKAMVERSEGGGGGGIDTNSPAAAAELESRVSKELAQDLTKYVWNTSGVAILDGTQTTHARRQSLLRAIRDTRRINMTRVVFVEVLMNNPEAIMANILRAKETFVEPPADFVERYYALMAQHELVYKTLNPITDCDTSYIRIEDAQTYSLNMISGWMPSRLAFMLHNLSYTPVNLYLTRSGEYVDMLNERIGGNSRLTKRGWAYSRALLDYFKSEISPTTSLTVMTSCAKRCTQTVHYFAEESIKLQEPPNATGNVSERKQQQQQQQQKGLATLRCRVSYFPTLDDINHGDCEGQLLSDVLRTMPNTLQSMKADPYYTAWPNGECIHQVFNSRLEPHIHDIQASTTPVLVCSHLNLLQGLYSYFVTEGDSVITPQNALKIDIHTEYVIKIRMVGVNRVAEWICLSDAVEAILKAEDATS
;
A
#
# COMPACT_ATOMS: atom_id res chain seq x y z
N MET A 1 44.26 46.12 44.21
CA MET A 1 43.89 45.75 45.59
C MET A 1 42.99 44.53 45.45
N SER A 2 43.55 43.31 45.56
CA SER A 2 43.60 42.53 46.82
C SER A 2 42.17 42.25 47.31
N GLU A 3 41.68 41.04 47.53
CA GLU A 3 42.26 39.73 47.84
C GLU A 3 41.12 38.69 47.73
N SER A 4 41.46 37.45 47.37
CA SER A 4 40.66 36.23 47.55
C SER A 4 40.51 35.84 49.03
N PRO A 5 39.62 34.87 49.39
CA PRO A 5 40.13 33.54 49.84
C PRO A 5 39.15 32.36 49.53
N PRO A 6 39.33 31.10 50.02
CA PRO A 6 40.36 30.09 49.70
C PRO A 6 39.78 28.67 49.35
N LEU A 7 40.37 27.88 48.43
CA LEU A 7 41.18 26.63 48.55
C LEU A 7 40.56 25.40 49.29
N LEU A 8 40.21 24.29 48.60
CA LEU A 8 40.96 23.01 48.30
C LEU A 8 40.79 21.90 49.38
N PRO A 9 41.00 20.56 49.18
CA PRO A 9 42.07 19.86 48.39
C PRO A 9 41.65 18.58 47.59
N ALA A 10 42.26 18.24 46.45
CA ALA A 10 43.56 17.58 46.15
C ALA A 10 43.56 16.03 46.15
N ALA A 11 43.99 15.43 45.03
CA ALA A 11 44.76 14.19 45.00
C ALA A 11 45.67 14.15 43.74
N HIS A 12 46.96 14.19 44.03
CA HIS A 12 48.17 13.95 43.22
C HIS A 12 48.26 12.45 42.81
N THR A 13 49.04 11.90 41.85
CA THR A 13 50.15 12.30 40.94
C THR A 13 50.56 11.06 40.11
N SER A 14 50.78 11.24 38.78
CA SER A 14 51.84 10.72 37.84
C SER A 14 52.49 9.31 37.98
N PRO A 15 53.31 8.81 37.01
CA PRO A 15 53.82 9.32 35.70
C PRO A 15 53.48 8.36 34.51
N GLY A 16 53.65 8.64 33.21
CA GLY A 16 54.69 9.37 32.48
C GLY A 16 55.69 8.38 31.84
N LEU A 17 55.43 7.95 30.58
CA LEU A 17 56.41 7.41 29.63
C LEU A 17 55.88 7.62 28.19
N SER A 18 56.72 8.17 27.33
CA SER A 18 56.55 8.46 25.90
C SER A 18 57.82 8.00 25.15
N PRO A 19 57.94 8.02 23.81
CA PRO A 19 56.99 7.86 22.69
C PRO A 19 57.52 6.91 21.57
N GLN A 20 56.78 6.85 20.45
CA GLN A 20 57.15 6.43 19.08
C GLN A 20 56.74 5.03 18.60
N ALA A 21 55.72 4.97 17.71
CA ALA A 21 55.92 4.81 16.26
C ALA A 21 54.57 4.89 15.51
N HIS A 22 54.54 5.66 14.43
CA HIS A 22 53.42 5.82 13.50
C HIS A 22 53.07 4.53 12.76
N LEU A 23 51.77 4.31 12.49
CA LEU A 23 51.18 3.76 11.25
C LEU A 23 49.64 3.96 11.30
N PRO A 24 48.93 4.06 10.15
CA PRO A 24 47.83 5.01 9.95
C PRO A 24 46.44 4.49 10.34
N ALA A 25 45.53 5.44 10.56
CA ALA A 25 44.12 5.22 10.80
C ALA A 25 43.44 4.51 9.61
N ALA A 26 42.82 3.37 9.87
CA ALA A 26 41.88 2.74 8.96
C ALA A 26 40.49 3.39 9.12
N ASP A 27 40.11 4.10 8.08
CA ASP A 27 38.80 4.68 7.81
C ASP A 27 37.74 3.56 7.83
N THR A 28 36.78 3.61 8.76
CA THR A 28 35.64 2.67 8.80
C THR A 28 34.31 3.41 8.65
N SER A 29 34.12 3.99 7.47
CA SER A 29 32.80 4.31 6.95
C SER A 29 32.18 3.07 6.29
N ILE A 30 31.81 2.07 7.08
CA ILE A 30 31.01 0.94 6.58
C ILE A 30 29.56 1.43 6.41
N LYS A 31 29.27 2.00 5.24
CA LYS A 31 27.90 2.16 4.74
C LYS A 31 27.28 0.77 4.60
N ARG A 32 26.49 0.34 5.59
CA ARG A 32 25.57 -0.78 5.44
C ARG A 32 24.59 -0.42 4.32
N LYS A 33 24.82 -0.91 3.10
CA LYS A 33 23.82 -0.92 2.03
C LYS A 33 22.64 -1.76 2.53
N GLN A 34 21.56 -1.11 2.94
CA GLN A 34 20.28 -1.80 3.18
C GLN A 34 19.90 -2.54 1.88
N LYS A 35 19.65 -3.84 1.99
CA LYS A 35 19.12 -4.63 0.87
C LYS A 35 17.78 -3.99 0.45
N PRO A 36 17.55 -3.71 -0.85
CA PRO A 36 16.30 -3.12 -1.29
C PRO A 36 15.15 -4.07 -0.98
N ILE A 37 14.08 -3.51 -0.40
CA ILE A 37 12.82 -4.18 -0.04
C ILE A 37 12.21 -4.81 -1.31
N SER A 38 11.53 -5.95 -1.18
CA SER A 38 10.93 -6.72 -2.29
C SER A 38 10.19 -5.86 -3.34
N PHE A 39 9.49 -4.81 -2.91
CA PHE A 39 8.79 -3.87 -3.80
C PHE A 39 9.71 -3.00 -4.67
N GLN A 40 10.88 -2.59 -4.18
CA GLN A 40 11.86 -1.86 -4.99
C GLN A 40 12.52 -2.76 -6.04
N ARG A 41 12.69 -4.04 -5.72
CA ARG A 41 13.15 -5.05 -6.68
C ARG A 41 12.09 -5.32 -7.74
N MET A 42 10.82 -5.44 -7.33
CA MET A 42 9.68 -5.57 -8.25
C MET A 42 9.58 -4.37 -9.21
N ALA A 43 9.73 -3.15 -8.69
CA ALA A 43 9.70 -1.94 -9.51
C ALA A 43 10.86 -1.89 -10.52
N ALA A 44 12.07 -2.30 -10.11
CA ALA A 44 13.22 -2.42 -11.02
C ALA A 44 13.02 -3.52 -12.07
N ILE A 45 12.44 -4.66 -11.68
CA ILE A 45 12.10 -5.76 -12.60
C ILE A 45 11.05 -5.31 -13.62
N GLN A 46 10.02 -4.59 -13.19
CA GLN A 46 8.99 -4.05 -14.09
C GLN A 46 9.54 -2.96 -15.02
N GLU A 47 10.49 -2.17 -14.55
CA GLU A 47 11.22 -1.20 -15.38
C GLU A 47 12.07 -1.91 -16.47
N GLU A 48 12.73 -3.02 -16.12
CA GLU A 48 13.41 -3.87 -17.10
C GLU A 48 12.44 -4.55 -18.07
N ILE A 49 11.31 -5.08 -17.60
CA ILE A 49 10.28 -5.67 -18.47
C ILE A 49 9.76 -4.64 -19.47
N ALA A 50 9.46 -3.42 -19.04
CA ALA A 50 9.04 -2.34 -19.95
C ALA A 50 10.13 -1.97 -20.97
N ARG A 51 11.41 -2.07 -20.59
CA ARG A 51 12.55 -1.84 -21.50
C ARG A 51 12.71 -2.98 -22.51
N ILE A 52 12.50 -4.22 -22.08
CA ILE A 52 12.51 -5.42 -22.93
C ILE A 52 11.34 -5.37 -23.91
N ASP A 53 10.14 -5.02 -23.47
CA ASP A 53 8.96 -4.84 -24.33
C ASP A 53 9.19 -3.77 -25.40
N LYS A 54 9.85 -2.66 -25.06
CA LYS A 54 10.25 -1.63 -26.02
C LYS A 54 11.25 -2.15 -27.05
N HIS A 55 12.18 -3.01 -26.64
CA HIS A 55 13.13 -3.64 -27.54
C HIS A 55 12.45 -4.65 -28.47
N LEU A 56 11.50 -5.44 -27.93
CA LEU A 56 10.66 -6.35 -28.69
C LEU A 56 9.76 -5.64 -29.70
N GLU A 57 9.13 -4.52 -29.32
CA GLU A 57 8.33 -3.70 -30.24
C GLU A 57 9.21 -3.10 -31.36
N ALA A 58 10.42 -2.63 -31.05
CA ALA A 58 11.39 -2.16 -32.04
C ALA A 58 11.87 -3.28 -32.99
N LEU A 59 12.05 -4.50 -32.46
CA LEU A 59 12.40 -5.68 -33.25
C LEU A 59 11.23 -6.11 -34.15
N GLN A 60 9.99 -6.12 -33.65
CA GLN A 60 8.80 -6.43 -34.44
C GLN A 60 8.54 -5.38 -35.55
N GLU A 61 8.78 -4.10 -35.27
CA GLU A 61 8.76 -3.05 -36.30
C GLU A 61 9.86 -3.24 -37.35
N SER A 62 11.03 -3.77 -36.95
CA SER A 62 12.12 -4.11 -37.87
C SER A 62 11.86 -5.38 -38.69
N GLU A 63 11.20 -6.38 -38.10
CA GLU A 63 10.78 -7.63 -38.76
C GLU A 63 9.64 -7.38 -39.76
N SER A 64 8.73 -6.43 -39.46
CA SER A 64 7.66 -6.02 -40.39
C SER A 64 8.18 -5.37 -41.68
N LYS A 65 9.49 -5.03 -41.74
CA LYS A 65 10.17 -4.43 -42.90
C LYS A 65 11.05 -5.39 -43.71
N VAL A 66 11.22 -6.66 -43.34
CA VAL A 66 12.14 -7.59 -44.03
C VAL A 66 11.49 -8.95 -44.37
N MET A 67 11.02 -9.03 -45.63
CA MET A 67 10.86 -10.13 -46.61
C MET A 67 10.56 -11.61 -46.27
N GLY A 68 9.88 -12.24 -47.25
CA GLY A 68 9.70 -13.68 -47.46
C GLY A 68 10.97 -14.49 -47.78
N PRO A 69 10.83 -15.75 -48.22
CA PRO A 69 11.67 -16.86 -47.74
C PRO A 69 12.94 -17.10 -48.56
N GLU A 70 13.85 -17.85 -47.93
CA GLU A 70 15.13 -18.44 -48.39
C GLU A 70 16.40 -17.67 -48.00
N THR A 71 17.02 -18.09 -46.89
CA THR A 71 18.36 -18.73 -46.92
C THR A 71 18.70 -19.29 -45.54
N VAL A 72 18.74 -20.61 -45.45
CA VAL A 72 19.38 -21.34 -44.35
C VAL A 72 20.88 -21.36 -44.65
N ALA A 73 21.68 -20.69 -43.83
CA ALA A 73 23.13 -20.96 -43.74
C ALA A 73 23.67 -20.56 -42.37
N GLN A 74 23.86 -21.59 -41.55
CA GLN A 74 24.98 -21.81 -40.61
C GLN A 74 25.75 -20.58 -40.12
N SER A 75 25.62 -20.27 -38.83
CA SER A 75 26.68 -19.64 -38.05
C SER A 75 27.07 -20.54 -36.87
N ASN A 76 28.25 -21.14 -37.00
CA ASN A 76 29.01 -21.65 -35.87
C ASN A 76 29.36 -20.47 -34.95
N LEU A 77 28.95 -20.53 -33.69
CA LEU A 77 29.45 -19.66 -32.63
C LEU A 77 30.21 -20.51 -31.63
N THR A 78 31.50 -20.20 -31.52
CA THR A 78 32.47 -20.81 -30.63
C THR A 78 32.13 -20.53 -29.17
N THR A 79 32.31 -21.55 -28.35
CA THR A 79 32.26 -21.56 -26.89
C THR A 79 33.23 -20.54 -26.27
N GLU A 80 32.74 -19.91 -25.20
CA GLU A 80 33.42 -19.13 -24.15
C GLU A 80 32.97 -17.66 -24.08
N ASP A 81 31.72 -17.46 -23.67
CA ASP A 81 31.32 -16.29 -22.90
C ASP A 81 30.55 -16.79 -21.66
N VAL A 82 30.99 -16.35 -20.49
CA VAL A 82 30.41 -16.71 -19.18
C VAL A 82 28.95 -16.24 -19.16
N ILE A 83 28.01 -17.18 -19.27
CA ILE A 83 26.58 -16.91 -19.04
C ILE A 83 26.44 -16.39 -17.61
N ASP A 84 25.88 -15.18 -17.47
CA ASP A 84 25.66 -14.53 -16.18
C ASP A 84 24.89 -15.49 -15.23
N PRO A 85 25.34 -15.73 -13.99
CA PRO A 85 24.66 -16.59 -13.02
C PRO A 85 23.16 -16.29 -12.84
N VAL A 86 22.75 -15.05 -13.11
CA VAL A 86 21.35 -14.61 -13.07
C VAL A 86 20.54 -15.18 -14.24
N VAL A 87 21.12 -15.25 -15.44
CA VAL A 87 20.48 -15.83 -16.63
C VAL A 87 20.32 -17.34 -16.47
N LEU A 88 21.33 -18.00 -15.87
CA LEU A 88 21.28 -19.43 -15.58
C LEU A 88 20.16 -19.77 -14.57
N HIS A 89 19.98 -18.93 -13.55
CA HIS A 89 18.88 -19.07 -12.58
C HIS A 89 17.50 -18.80 -13.21
N MET A 90 17.39 -17.80 -14.09
CA MET A 90 16.16 -17.50 -14.82
C MET A 90 15.76 -18.66 -15.75
N LEU A 91 16.71 -19.20 -16.52
CA LEU A 91 16.49 -20.37 -17.36
C LEU A 91 16.09 -21.60 -16.54
N THR A 92 16.64 -21.76 -15.33
CA THR A 92 16.26 -22.83 -14.40
C THR A 92 14.80 -22.72 -13.97
N VAL A 93 14.34 -21.52 -13.56
CA VAL A 93 12.96 -21.31 -13.10
C VAL A 93 11.95 -21.56 -14.22
N GLU A 94 12.23 -21.03 -15.43
CA GLU A 94 11.39 -21.26 -16.61
C GLU A 94 11.35 -22.75 -16.99
N LEU A 95 12.50 -23.44 -16.94
CA LEU A 95 12.56 -24.87 -17.26
C LEU A 95 11.83 -25.72 -16.21
N CYS A 96 11.85 -25.34 -14.92
CA CYS A 96 11.05 -25.98 -13.87
C CYS A 96 9.55 -25.81 -14.13
N GLN A 97 9.12 -24.62 -14.54
CA GLN A 97 7.72 -24.35 -14.85
C GLN A 97 7.24 -25.14 -16.08
N LEU A 98 8.07 -25.24 -17.12
CA LEU A 98 7.79 -26.06 -18.30
C LEU A 98 7.78 -27.56 -17.98
N ALA A 99 8.65 -28.01 -17.06
CA ALA A 99 8.65 -29.38 -16.59
C ALA A 99 7.42 -29.72 -15.76
N ALA A 100 6.87 -28.77 -15.01
CA ALA A 100 5.63 -28.92 -14.26
C ALA A 100 4.37 -28.85 -15.16
N SER A 101 4.40 -28.04 -16.23
CA SER A 101 3.27 -27.86 -17.15
C SER A 101 3.18 -28.91 -18.25
N GLY A 102 4.26 -29.66 -18.52
CA GLY A 102 4.29 -30.71 -19.53
C GLY A 102 4.69 -30.24 -20.94
N ASP A 103 5.18 -29.00 -21.09
CA ASP A 103 5.57 -28.44 -22.38
C ASP A 103 6.96 -28.90 -22.84
N ALA A 104 6.98 -30.06 -23.51
CA ALA A 104 8.17 -30.65 -24.09
C ALA A 104 8.81 -29.82 -25.22
N VAL A 105 8.04 -28.96 -25.91
CA VAL A 105 8.56 -28.13 -27.00
C VAL A 105 9.33 -26.95 -26.42
N GLY A 106 8.74 -26.26 -25.45
CA GLY A 106 9.41 -25.20 -24.69
C GLY A 106 10.67 -25.70 -23.99
N ALA A 107 10.59 -26.86 -23.31
CA ALA A 107 11.74 -27.46 -22.64
C ALA A 107 12.89 -27.75 -23.62
N ARG A 108 12.59 -28.29 -24.81
CA ARG A 108 13.60 -28.57 -25.84
C ARG A 108 14.27 -27.29 -26.34
N ILE A 109 13.52 -26.20 -26.53
CA ILE A 109 14.07 -24.92 -26.99
C ILE A 109 15.06 -24.36 -25.96
N LEU A 110 14.71 -24.37 -24.68
CA LEU A 110 15.58 -23.86 -23.62
C LEU A 110 16.83 -24.72 -23.41
N LEU A 111 16.70 -26.05 -23.46
CA LEU A 111 17.84 -26.97 -23.37
C LEU A 111 18.77 -26.83 -24.59
N SER A 112 18.21 -26.63 -25.79
CA SER A 112 19.00 -26.32 -26.99
C SER A 112 19.72 -24.96 -26.89
N GLY A 113 19.18 -24.04 -26.07
CA GLY A 113 19.76 -22.74 -25.74
C GLY A 113 20.82 -22.77 -24.62
N GLY A 114 21.22 -23.96 -24.14
CA GLY A 114 22.29 -24.12 -23.15
C GLY A 114 21.82 -24.13 -21.69
N ALA A 115 20.52 -24.30 -21.43
CA ALA A 115 20.02 -24.53 -20.07
C ALA A 115 20.53 -25.88 -19.51
N ASP A 116 20.85 -25.92 -18.21
CA ASP A 116 21.35 -27.14 -17.57
C ASP A 116 20.18 -28.11 -17.25
N PRO A 117 20.16 -29.32 -17.85
CA PRO A 117 19.12 -30.33 -17.60
C PRO A 117 19.12 -30.89 -16.17
N ASN A 118 20.19 -30.66 -15.39
CA ASN A 118 20.33 -31.12 -14.01
C ASN A 118 20.06 -30.03 -12.97
N SER A 119 19.50 -28.90 -13.42
CA SER A 119 19.13 -27.80 -12.54
C SER A 119 18.15 -28.24 -11.45
N ARG A 120 18.30 -27.65 -10.26
CA ARG A 120 17.50 -27.96 -9.07
C ARG A 120 16.65 -26.78 -8.66
N ASP A 121 15.42 -27.05 -8.23
CA ASP A 121 14.52 -26.04 -7.67
C ASP A 121 14.86 -25.70 -6.20
N TYR A 122 14.02 -24.87 -5.58
CA TYR A 122 14.22 -24.44 -4.20
C TYR A 122 14.04 -25.56 -3.17
N ASP A 123 13.47 -26.71 -3.56
CA ASP A 123 13.30 -27.93 -2.75
C ASP A 123 14.37 -28.98 -3.08
N GLY A 124 15.32 -28.66 -3.96
CA GLY A 124 16.41 -29.56 -4.35
C GLY A 124 16.00 -30.61 -5.39
N SER A 125 14.75 -30.56 -5.85
CA SER A 125 14.21 -31.44 -6.89
C SER A 125 14.81 -31.06 -8.24
N THR A 126 15.31 -32.06 -8.97
CA THR A 126 15.74 -31.85 -10.36
C THR A 126 14.54 -31.76 -11.29
N LEU A 127 14.76 -31.28 -12.51
CA LEU A 127 13.72 -31.23 -13.55
C LEU A 127 13.09 -32.60 -13.84
N LEU A 128 13.85 -33.69 -13.69
CA LEU A 128 13.33 -35.05 -13.79
C LEU A 128 12.37 -35.39 -12.64
N HIS A 129 12.64 -34.97 -11.40
CA HIS A 129 11.71 -35.15 -10.28
C HIS A 129 10.39 -34.43 -10.57
N ILE A 130 10.45 -33.19 -11.07
CA ILE A 130 9.25 -32.39 -11.38
C ILE A 130 8.43 -33.04 -12.50
N ALA A 131 9.08 -33.54 -13.56
CA ALA A 131 8.39 -34.26 -14.63
C ALA A 131 7.78 -35.59 -14.14
N CYS A 132 8.47 -36.32 -13.26
CA CYS A 132 7.99 -37.58 -12.67
C CYS A 132 6.84 -37.37 -11.69
N MET A 133 6.92 -36.34 -10.83
CA MET A 133 5.88 -35.96 -9.87
C MET A 133 4.58 -35.55 -10.56
N ASN A 134 4.66 -34.95 -11.75
CA ASN A 134 3.50 -34.47 -12.50
C ASN A 134 3.04 -35.40 -13.64
N GLY A 135 3.71 -36.54 -13.86
CA GLY A 135 3.27 -37.53 -14.86
C GLY A 135 3.60 -37.18 -16.32
N HIS A 136 4.60 -36.31 -16.56
CA HIS A 136 4.90 -35.80 -17.91
C HIS A 136 5.99 -36.60 -18.64
N LEU A 137 5.60 -37.72 -19.25
CA LEU A 137 6.50 -38.62 -20.01
C LEU A 137 7.23 -37.92 -21.17
N SER A 138 6.57 -37.00 -21.86
CA SER A 138 7.14 -36.25 -23.00
C SER A 138 8.31 -35.36 -22.59
N VAL A 139 8.16 -34.64 -21.47
CA VAL A 139 9.21 -33.79 -20.88
C VAL A 139 10.35 -34.66 -20.35
N MET A 140 10.03 -35.76 -19.66
CA MET A 140 11.02 -36.72 -19.16
C MET A 140 11.94 -37.21 -20.28
N ASN A 141 11.39 -37.60 -21.43
CA ASN A 141 12.18 -38.03 -22.58
C ASN A 141 13.08 -36.91 -23.12
N VAL A 142 12.58 -35.68 -23.21
CA VAL A 142 13.38 -34.51 -23.64
C VAL A 142 14.53 -34.26 -22.66
N LEU A 143 14.29 -34.31 -21.35
CA LEU A 143 15.34 -34.11 -20.35
C LEU A 143 16.42 -35.20 -20.44
N LEU A 144 16.03 -36.46 -20.60
CA LEU A 144 16.97 -37.58 -20.77
C LEU A 144 17.75 -37.49 -22.09
N GLU A 145 17.13 -37.04 -23.18
CA GLU A 145 17.81 -36.78 -24.46
C GLU A 145 18.93 -35.74 -24.33
N PHE A 146 18.76 -34.75 -23.45
CA PHE A 146 19.75 -33.71 -23.19
C PHE A 146 20.71 -34.03 -22.03
N GLY A 147 20.68 -35.25 -21.49
CA GLY A 147 21.65 -35.72 -20.50
C GLY A 147 21.29 -35.41 -19.04
N ALA A 148 20.00 -35.32 -18.71
CA ALA A 148 19.56 -35.28 -17.31
C ALA A 148 19.94 -36.58 -16.57
N ASP A 149 20.52 -36.43 -15.39
CA ASP A 149 20.98 -37.51 -14.51
C ASP A 149 19.82 -37.99 -13.64
N ALA A 150 19.34 -39.19 -13.94
CA ALA A 150 18.26 -39.85 -13.23
C ALA A 150 18.67 -40.40 -11.85
N SER A 151 19.97 -40.39 -11.49
CA SER A 151 20.47 -40.87 -10.20
C SER A 151 20.50 -39.80 -9.10
N LEU A 152 20.30 -38.52 -9.46
CA LEU A 152 20.28 -37.43 -8.50
C LEU A 152 19.09 -37.57 -7.56
N VAL A 153 19.31 -37.34 -6.27
CA VAL A 153 18.25 -37.32 -5.25
C VAL A 153 17.80 -35.90 -4.94
N ASP A 154 16.53 -35.75 -4.52
CA ASP A 154 15.96 -34.54 -3.95
C ASP A 154 16.38 -34.34 -2.47
N ARG A 155 15.80 -33.33 -1.78
CA ARG A 155 16.12 -33.07 -0.36
C ARG A 155 15.60 -34.11 0.62
N ASP A 156 14.57 -34.86 0.24
CA ASP A 156 14.00 -35.93 1.05
C ASP A 156 14.70 -37.27 0.79
N GLY A 157 15.64 -37.28 -0.18
CA GLY A 157 16.52 -38.40 -0.49
C GLY A 157 15.93 -39.34 -1.54
N PHE A 158 14.83 -38.96 -2.20
CA PHE A 158 14.21 -39.76 -3.23
C PHE A 158 14.84 -39.50 -4.59
N THR A 159 14.92 -40.55 -5.40
CA THR A 159 15.26 -40.47 -6.84
C THR A 159 14.01 -40.15 -7.68
N PRO A 160 14.16 -39.65 -8.93
CA PRO A 160 13.03 -39.43 -9.83
C PRO A 160 12.21 -40.70 -10.06
N LEU A 161 12.85 -41.88 -10.03
CA LEU A 161 12.18 -43.17 -10.15
C LEU A 161 11.27 -43.45 -8.94
N GLU A 162 11.78 -43.25 -7.72
CA GLU A 162 11.00 -43.43 -6.49
C GLU A 162 9.84 -42.44 -6.41
N VAL A 163 10.03 -41.19 -6.87
CA VAL A 163 8.95 -40.20 -6.99
C VAL A 163 7.87 -40.63 -8.00
N ALA A 164 8.26 -41.22 -9.14
CA ALA A 164 7.30 -41.75 -10.11
C ALA A 164 6.54 -42.97 -9.57
N GLU A 165 7.19 -43.82 -8.77
CA GLU A 165 6.59 -44.98 -8.10
C GLU A 165 5.59 -44.57 -7.02
N GLU A 166 5.95 -43.60 -6.16
CA GLU A 166 5.07 -43.08 -5.11
C GLU A 166 3.81 -42.43 -5.69
N ASN A 167 3.94 -41.71 -6.81
CA ASN A 167 2.82 -41.08 -7.49
C ASN A 167 2.06 -42.01 -8.46
N GLY A 168 2.51 -43.25 -8.65
CA GLY A 168 1.78 -44.29 -9.39
C GLY A 168 1.80 -44.17 -10.92
N PHE A 169 2.79 -43.49 -11.51
CA PHE A 169 2.90 -43.31 -12.96
C PHE A 169 3.64 -44.48 -13.64
N ALA A 170 2.93 -45.60 -13.85
CA ALA A 170 3.50 -46.84 -14.39
C ALA A 170 4.26 -46.68 -15.72
N ASP A 171 3.79 -45.83 -16.63
CA ASP A 171 4.42 -45.60 -17.94
C ASP A 171 5.79 -44.90 -17.79
N ILE A 172 5.91 -43.97 -16.84
CA ILE A 172 7.16 -43.26 -16.52
C ILE A 172 8.14 -44.19 -15.81
N VAL A 173 7.66 -44.99 -14.85
CA VAL A 173 8.46 -46.01 -14.16
C VAL A 173 9.03 -47.03 -15.16
N GLN A 174 8.22 -47.49 -16.12
CA GLN A 174 8.68 -48.41 -17.15
C GLN A 174 9.72 -47.77 -18.09
N SER A 175 9.54 -46.51 -18.46
CA SER A 175 10.51 -45.80 -19.31
C SER A 175 11.82 -45.47 -18.58
N LEU A 176 11.78 -44.98 -17.33
CA LEU A 176 12.99 -44.69 -16.53
C LEU A 176 13.74 -45.97 -16.13
N SER A 177 13.05 -47.03 -15.72
CA SER A 177 13.69 -48.32 -15.42
C SER A 177 14.38 -48.91 -16.65
N GLY A 178 13.82 -48.72 -17.85
CA GLY A 178 14.46 -49.07 -19.13
C GLY A 178 15.73 -48.28 -19.43
N TYR A 179 15.87 -47.06 -18.89
CA TYR A 179 17.08 -46.25 -18.98
C TYR A 179 18.20 -46.75 -18.03
N PHE A 180 17.87 -47.14 -16.79
CA PHE A 180 18.87 -47.68 -15.84
C PHE A 180 19.51 -49.00 -16.29
N HIS A 181 18.78 -49.86 -17.01
CA HIS A 181 19.32 -51.13 -17.52
C HIS A 181 20.33 -50.97 -18.67
N LYS A 182 20.54 -49.74 -19.20
CA LYS A 182 21.58 -49.45 -20.19
C LYS A 182 22.92 -49.06 -19.57
N ASP A 183 22.96 -48.61 -18.30
CA ASP A 183 24.18 -48.08 -17.66
C ASP A 183 24.60 -48.80 -16.36
N THR A 184 23.89 -49.83 -15.91
CA THR A 184 24.33 -50.64 -14.75
C THR A 184 25.41 -51.66 -15.09
N THR A 185 26.64 -51.18 -15.28
CA THR A 185 27.81 -51.85 -14.70
C THR A 185 28.49 -50.87 -13.77
N VAL A 186 28.56 -51.24 -12.49
CA VAL A 186 29.39 -50.67 -11.39
C VAL A 186 28.56 -50.14 -10.21
N VAL A 187 28.46 -51.03 -9.22
CA VAL A 187 28.43 -50.80 -7.76
C VAL A 187 27.06 -50.50 -7.13
N LEU A 188 26.34 -51.61 -6.96
CA LEU A 188 25.69 -51.94 -5.70
C LEU A 188 26.66 -51.83 -4.52
N ASN A 189 26.17 -51.22 -3.44
CA ASN A 189 26.48 -51.43 -2.03
C ASN A 189 26.80 -50.09 -1.36
N THR A 190 25.84 -49.52 -0.63
CA THR A 190 25.95 -49.43 0.84
C THR A 190 24.71 -48.80 1.47
N LEU A 191 24.24 -49.47 2.52
CA LEU A 191 23.40 -48.97 3.62
C LEU A 191 21.88 -49.12 3.47
N ASP A 192 21.49 -50.39 3.55
CA ASP A 192 20.52 -50.86 4.53
C ASP A 192 20.71 -50.18 5.91
N SER A 193 19.58 -49.99 6.62
CA SER A 193 19.39 -49.87 8.07
C SER A 193 18.83 -48.54 8.58
N ARG A 194 17.52 -48.59 8.89
CA ARG A 194 16.68 -47.76 9.79
C ARG A 194 15.70 -46.89 8.99
N MET A 195 14.38 -47.02 9.08
CA MET A 195 13.58 -47.26 10.28
C MET A 195 12.26 -47.95 9.94
N SER A 196 11.87 -48.91 10.78
CA SER A 196 10.50 -49.39 10.86
C SER A 196 9.69 -48.55 11.85
N SER A 197 8.48 -48.24 11.39
CA SER A 197 7.22 -47.98 12.11
C SER A 197 6.87 -46.53 12.52
N PRO A 198 5.60 -46.12 12.24
CA PRO A 198 5.08 -44.78 12.47
C PRO A 198 4.38 -44.68 13.83
N ALA A 199 4.40 -43.50 14.43
CA ALA A 199 3.43 -43.14 15.44
C ALA A 199 3.17 -41.63 15.45
N SER A 200 1.87 -41.32 15.38
CA SER A 200 1.20 -40.06 15.73
C SER A 200 1.49 -38.82 14.87
N SER A 201 0.56 -38.53 13.96
CA SER A 201 0.17 -37.15 13.67
C SER A 201 -0.34 -36.47 14.95
N PRO A 202 -0.17 -35.15 15.09
CA PRO A 202 -1.37 -34.32 14.90
C PRO A 202 -1.10 -32.95 14.24
N ALA A 203 -2.21 -32.34 13.84
CA ALA A 203 -2.40 -30.96 13.36
C ALA A 203 -2.18 -30.72 11.86
N SER A 204 -3.23 -31.04 11.11
CA SER A 204 -3.67 -30.31 9.92
C SER A 204 -3.36 -28.81 10.03
N MET A 205 -2.31 -28.35 9.34
CA MET A 205 -2.23 -26.97 8.92
C MET A 205 -3.34 -26.77 7.88
N HIS A 206 -4.46 -26.18 8.30
CA HIS A 206 -5.40 -25.63 7.35
C HIS A 206 -4.63 -24.62 6.49
N HIS A 207 -4.46 -24.95 5.21
CA HIS A 207 -4.20 -23.95 4.19
C HIS A 207 -5.29 -22.88 4.33
N PRO A 208 -4.98 -21.57 4.42
CA PRO A 208 -6.01 -20.55 4.37
C PRO A 208 -6.72 -20.67 3.02
N ASP A 209 -8.01 -20.98 3.08
CA ASP A 209 -8.87 -21.05 1.91
C ASP A 209 -9.17 -19.62 1.43
N PHE A 210 -8.37 -19.15 0.47
CA PHE A 210 -8.50 -17.84 -0.16
C PHE A 210 -9.74 -17.72 -1.08
N SER A 211 -10.51 -18.81 -1.26
CA SER A 211 -11.79 -18.76 -2.00
C SER A 211 -12.90 -18.07 -1.21
N THR A 212 -12.72 -17.90 0.11
CA THR A 212 -13.70 -17.20 0.95
C THR A 212 -13.56 -15.68 0.79
N VAL A 213 -14.65 -15.03 0.39
CA VAL A 213 -14.73 -13.55 0.38
C VAL A 213 -14.32 -13.04 1.76
N PRO A 214 -13.33 -12.11 1.87
CA PRO A 214 -12.89 -11.54 3.12
C PRO A 214 -14.11 -11.06 3.90
N GLN A 215 -14.26 -11.54 5.14
CA GLN A 215 -15.36 -11.04 5.95
C GLN A 215 -15.15 -9.56 6.23
N PRO A 216 -16.22 -8.74 6.17
CA PRO A 216 -16.14 -7.34 6.54
C PRO A 216 -15.63 -7.22 7.99
N MET A 217 -15.07 -6.06 8.34
CA MET A 217 -14.63 -5.85 9.71
C MET A 217 -15.80 -6.03 10.68
N ILE A 218 -15.62 -6.85 11.71
CA ILE A 218 -16.64 -7.06 12.75
C ILE A 218 -16.02 -6.74 14.10
N GLY A 219 -16.69 -5.89 14.87
CA GLY A 219 -16.31 -5.67 16.26
C GLY A 219 -16.68 -4.29 16.81
N SER A 220 -16.61 -4.23 18.13
CA SER A 220 -16.96 -3.07 18.93
C SER A 220 -15.70 -2.32 19.38
N LEU A 221 -15.67 -1.01 19.19
CA LEU A 221 -14.55 -0.15 19.64
C LEU A 221 -15.09 1.20 20.14
N ILE A 222 -14.58 1.66 21.28
CA ILE A 222 -14.80 3.03 21.76
C ILE A 222 -13.47 3.76 21.70
N VAL A 223 -13.43 4.88 20.98
CA VAL A 223 -12.26 5.76 20.87
C VAL A 223 -12.54 7.05 21.63
N ILE A 224 -11.65 7.43 22.54
CA ILE A 224 -11.78 8.64 23.35
C ILE A 224 -10.65 9.61 23.00
N MET A 225 -10.99 10.75 22.39
CA MET A 225 -10.00 11.76 22.04
C MET A 225 -9.52 12.50 23.31
N VAL A 226 -8.22 12.76 23.37
CA VAL A 226 -7.55 13.49 24.46
C VAL A 226 -6.64 14.55 23.84
N GLY A 227 -6.60 15.74 24.47
CA GLY A 227 -5.65 16.78 24.14
C GLY A 227 -6.25 18.18 24.17
N LEU A 228 -5.37 19.18 24.11
CA LEU A 228 -5.73 20.59 24.16
C LEU A 228 -6.55 21.03 22.92
N PRO A 229 -7.36 22.09 23.01
CA PRO A 229 -7.97 22.73 21.84
C PRO A 229 -6.90 23.12 20.79
N GLY A 230 -7.25 23.16 19.51
CA GLY A 230 -6.34 23.57 18.43
C GLY A 230 -5.29 22.52 18.00
N ARG A 231 -5.26 21.34 18.63
CA ARG A 231 -4.27 20.28 18.32
C ARG A 231 -4.68 19.31 17.19
N GLY A 232 -5.85 19.48 16.58
CA GLY A 232 -6.29 18.63 15.45
C GLY A 232 -7.13 17.39 15.82
N LYS A 233 -7.59 17.27 17.08
CA LYS A 233 -8.40 16.13 17.56
C LYS A 233 -9.61 15.81 16.68
N THR A 234 -10.39 16.83 16.32
CA THR A 234 -11.59 16.65 15.50
C THR A 234 -11.23 16.14 14.09
N MET A 235 -10.09 16.56 13.53
CA MET A 235 -9.60 16.02 12.24
C MET A 235 -9.24 14.54 12.37
N VAL A 236 -8.52 14.17 13.42
CA VAL A 236 -8.17 12.76 13.70
C VAL A 236 -9.44 11.92 13.92
N ALA A 237 -10.40 12.42 14.71
CA ALA A 237 -11.67 11.74 14.94
C ALA A 237 -12.46 11.51 13.65
N GLN A 238 -12.49 12.51 12.76
CA GLN A 238 -13.12 12.42 11.44
C GLN A 238 -12.41 11.40 10.55
N GLN A 239 -11.09 11.33 10.62
CA GLN A 239 -10.32 10.34 9.85
C GLN A 239 -10.55 8.90 10.35
N ILE A 240 -10.60 8.71 11.67
CA ILE A 240 -10.94 7.42 12.29
C ILE A 240 -12.35 6.99 11.86
N ARG A 241 -13.33 7.91 11.92
CA ARG A 241 -14.70 7.66 11.48
C ARG A 241 -14.72 7.15 10.03
N ARG A 242 -14.07 7.90 9.14
CA ARG A 242 -14.00 7.62 7.71
C ARG A 242 -13.36 6.26 7.43
N TYR A 243 -12.22 5.98 8.05
CA TYR A 243 -11.51 4.72 7.85
C TYR A 243 -12.36 3.50 8.21
N PHE A 244 -12.97 3.49 9.40
CA PHE A 244 -13.79 2.36 9.81
C PHE A 244 -15.12 2.27 9.05
N GLN A 245 -15.73 3.41 8.67
CA GLN A 245 -16.93 3.43 7.82
C GLN A 245 -16.67 2.86 6.43
N TRP A 246 -15.54 3.22 5.82
CA TRP A 246 -15.16 2.70 4.52
C TRP A 246 -14.90 1.19 4.56
N ASN A 247 -14.40 0.67 5.68
CA ASN A 247 -14.25 -0.76 5.92
C ASN A 247 -15.56 -1.48 6.33
N GLY A 248 -16.71 -0.80 6.28
CA GLY A 248 -18.04 -1.39 6.49
C GLY A 248 -18.60 -1.31 7.92
N LEU A 249 -17.93 -0.64 8.86
CA LEU A 249 -18.42 -0.48 10.23
C LEU A 249 -19.31 0.75 10.40
N MET A 250 -20.32 0.64 11.25
CA MET A 250 -21.12 1.80 11.64
C MET A 250 -20.32 2.67 12.62
N CYS A 251 -20.03 3.92 12.26
CA CYS A 251 -19.31 4.84 13.14
C CYS A 251 -20.09 6.11 13.43
N SER A 252 -20.05 6.58 14.68
CA SER A 252 -20.63 7.86 15.09
C SER A 252 -19.69 8.65 16.00
N ILE A 253 -19.70 9.98 15.83
CA ILE A 253 -18.94 10.91 16.67
C ILE A 253 -19.88 11.54 17.69
N PHE A 254 -19.50 11.48 18.96
CA PHE A 254 -20.19 12.08 20.09
C PHE A 254 -19.39 13.28 20.57
N SER A 255 -19.99 14.46 20.60
CA SER A 255 -19.31 15.66 21.10
C SER A 255 -19.51 15.83 22.60
N HIS A 256 -18.43 15.79 23.37
CA HIS A 256 -18.48 16.03 24.81
C HIS A 256 -19.13 17.38 25.14
N GLN A 257 -18.89 18.42 24.33
CA GLN A 257 -19.44 19.75 24.56
C GLN A 257 -20.97 19.78 24.40
N ALA A 258 -21.52 18.99 23.47
CA ALA A 258 -22.97 18.89 23.29
C ALA A 258 -23.66 18.25 24.51
N TYR A 259 -23.07 17.17 25.04
CA TYR A 259 -23.56 16.50 26.26
C TYR A 259 -23.44 17.40 27.49
N ARG A 260 -22.34 18.14 27.61
CA ARG A 260 -22.16 19.10 28.70
C ARG A 260 -23.24 20.19 28.68
N ARG A 261 -23.48 20.82 27.53
CA ARG A 261 -24.53 21.87 27.39
C ARG A 261 -25.92 21.32 27.72
N ARG A 262 -26.23 20.10 27.29
CA ARG A 262 -27.51 19.42 27.61
C ARG A 262 -27.65 19.19 29.11
N ALA A 263 -26.61 18.71 29.78
CA ALA A 263 -26.61 18.46 31.21
C ALA A 263 -26.70 19.77 32.03
N GLU A 264 -26.01 20.83 31.61
CA GLU A 264 -26.09 22.17 32.20
C GLU A 264 -27.51 22.73 32.09
N LYS A 265 -28.13 22.67 30.90
CA LYS A 265 -29.51 23.10 30.70
C LYS A 265 -30.49 22.36 31.63
N ALA A 266 -30.34 21.03 31.74
CA ALA A 266 -31.17 20.21 32.61
C ALA A 266 -30.93 20.46 34.12
N MET A 267 -29.78 21.02 34.52
CA MET A 267 -29.56 21.48 35.89
C MET A 267 -30.28 22.80 36.17
N VAL A 268 -30.20 23.75 35.22
CA VAL A 268 -30.86 25.07 35.32
C VAL A 268 -32.38 24.92 35.38
N GLU A 269 -32.97 24.12 34.47
CA GLU A 269 -34.43 23.86 34.45
C GLU A 269 -34.94 23.23 35.76
N ARG A 270 -34.11 22.41 36.43
CA ARG A 270 -34.46 21.77 37.71
C ARG A 270 -34.38 22.74 38.89
N SER A 271 -33.51 23.74 38.79
CA SER A 271 -33.39 24.82 39.77
C SER A 271 -34.52 25.85 39.65
N GLU A 272 -35.13 25.99 38.47
CA GLU A 272 -36.27 26.90 38.23
C GLU A 272 -37.62 26.24 38.57
N GLY A 273 -37.74 24.91 38.44
CA GLY A 273 -38.97 24.16 38.76
C GLY A 273 -39.12 23.70 40.23
N GLY A 274 -38.07 23.82 41.05
CA GLY A 274 -38.08 23.50 42.47
C GLY A 274 -37.91 24.77 43.31
N GLY A 275 -38.88 25.10 44.16
CA GLY A 275 -38.95 26.38 44.86
C GLY A 275 -37.63 26.84 45.52
N GLY A 276 -37.16 28.01 45.09
CA GLY A 276 -36.56 29.04 45.95
C GLY A 276 -35.21 28.76 46.60
N GLY A 277 -34.40 27.81 46.12
CA GLY A 277 -33.02 27.64 46.56
C GLY A 277 -32.06 27.79 45.40
N GLY A 278 -31.46 28.96 45.22
CA GLY A 278 -30.40 29.17 44.23
C GLY A 278 -29.20 28.30 44.59
N ILE A 279 -29.04 27.16 43.91
CA ILE A 279 -27.81 26.36 44.00
C ILE A 279 -26.72 27.14 43.27
N ASP A 280 -25.64 27.51 43.96
CA ASP A 280 -24.45 28.08 43.32
C ASP A 280 -23.90 27.10 42.29
N THR A 281 -24.27 27.31 41.03
CA THR A 281 -23.84 26.51 39.87
C THR A 281 -22.33 26.59 39.64
N ASN A 282 -21.65 27.55 40.28
CA ASN A 282 -20.20 27.74 40.24
C ASN A 282 -19.45 27.08 41.40
N SER A 283 -20.13 26.33 42.28
CA SER A 283 -19.43 25.60 43.34
C SER A 283 -18.64 24.40 42.80
N PRO A 284 -17.48 24.04 43.40
CA PRO A 284 -16.71 22.86 43.01
C PRO A 284 -17.51 21.56 43.08
N ALA A 285 -18.47 21.49 44.00
CA ALA A 285 -19.38 20.35 44.17
C ALA A 285 -20.38 20.25 42.99
N ALA A 286 -20.98 21.36 42.56
CA ALA A 286 -21.86 21.39 41.40
C ALA A 286 -21.10 21.01 40.11
N ALA A 287 -19.86 21.47 39.95
CA ALA A 287 -19.01 21.07 38.83
C ALA A 287 -18.70 19.56 38.83
N ALA A 288 -18.40 18.97 39.99
CA ALA A 288 -18.17 17.53 40.10
C ALA A 288 -19.44 16.70 39.82
N GLU A 289 -20.61 17.17 40.29
CA GLU A 289 -21.90 16.55 40.00
C GLU A 289 -22.22 16.61 38.50
N LEU A 290 -22.00 17.76 37.87
CA LEU A 290 -22.19 17.95 36.43
C LEU A 290 -21.30 16.99 35.64
N GLU A 291 -20.01 16.89 35.96
CA GLU A 291 -19.07 15.97 35.29
C GLU A 291 -19.46 14.50 35.46
N SER A 292 -19.94 14.12 36.65
CA SER A 292 -20.43 12.77 36.93
C SER A 292 -21.66 12.43 36.08
N ARG A 293 -22.62 13.38 35.98
CA ARG A 293 -23.82 13.23 35.14
C ARG A 293 -23.47 13.13 33.66
N VAL A 294 -22.60 14.01 33.16
CA VAL A 294 -22.12 13.99 31.77
C VAL A 294 -21.42 12.67 31.46
N SER A 295 -20.54 12.20 32.35
CA SER A 295 -19.85 10.90 32.21
C SER A 295 -20.83 9.74 32.11
N LYS A 296 -21.89 9.75 32.93
CA LYS A 296 -22.91 8.70 32.97
C LYS A 296 -23.77 8.68 31.70
N GLU A 297 -24.23 9.84 31.24
CA GLU A 297 -25.02 9.97 30.01
C GLU A 297 -24.18 9.55 28.78
N LEU A 298 -22.93 10.03 28.69
CA LEU A 298 -22.00 9.64 27.63
C LEU A 298 -21.73 8.14 27.64
N ALA A 299 -21.42 7.55 28.79
CA ALA A 299 -21.15 6.12 28.89
C ALA A 299 -22.35 5.27 28.47
N GLN A 300 -23.57 5.68 28.82
CA GLN A 300 -24.79 4.98 28.42
C GLN A 300 -25.00 5.01 26.91
N ASP A 301 -24.86 6.19 26.28
CA ASP A 301 -25.08 6.35 24.84
C ASP A 301 -23.98 5.68 24.01
N LEU A 302 -22.71 5.87 24.38
CA LEU A 302 -21.57 5.25 23.71
C LEU A 302 -21.70 3.73 23.70
N THR A 303 -21.96 3.14 24.87
CA THR A 303 -22.05 1.68 25.00
C THR A 303 -23.32 1.10 24.41
N LYS A 304 -24.45 1.84 24.46
CA LYS A 304 -25.69 1.45 23.77
C LYS A 304 -25.51 1.43 22.26
N TYR A 305 -24.88 2.45 21.70
CA TYR A 305 -24.61 2.54 20.27
C TYR A 305 -23.76 1.36 19.81
N VAL A 306 -22.65 1.10 20.51
CA VAL A 306 -21.72 0.02 20.15
C VAL A 306 -22.36 -1.36 20.31
N TRP A 307 -23.20 -1.55 21.33
CA TRP A 307 -23.94 -2.80 21.54
C TRP A 307 -24.96 -3.08 20.43
N ASN A 308 -25.65 -2.03 19.95
CA ASN A 308 -26.69 -2.18 18.93
C ASN A 308 -26.13 -2.32 17.52
N THR A 309 -25.01 -1.66 17.23
CA THR A 309 -24.47 -1.56 15.87
C THR A 309 -23.26 -2.45 15.63
N SER A 310 -22.65 -3.00 16.69
CA SER A 310 -21.35 -3.71 16.61
C SER A 310 -20.29 -2.89 15.84
N GLY A 311 -20.27 -1.58 16.07
CA GLY A 311 -19.43 -0.61 15.35
C GLY A 311 -18.50 0.22 16.26
N VAL A 312 -18.09 1.39 15.76
CA VAL A 312 -17.10 2.26 16.43
C VAL A 312 -17.76 3.55 16.94
N ALA A 313 -17.67 3.81 18.25
CA ALA A 313 -18.08 5.08 18.83
C ALA A 313 -16.86 5.95 19.14
N ILE A 314 -16.89 7.21 18.68
CA ILE A 314 -15.77 8.14 18.86
C ILE A 314 -16.25 9.30 19.73
N LEU A 315 -15.60 9.54 20.86
CA LEU A 315 -15.87 10.68 21.73
C LEU A 315 -14.90 11.82 21.40
N ASP A 316 -15.40 12.87 20.76
CA ASP A 316 -14.66 14.11 20.54
C ASP A 316 -14.77 15.01 21.78
N GLY A 317 -13.64 15.22 22.45
CA GLY A 317 -13.53 16.00 23.67
C GLY A 317 -12.08 16.31 24.02
N THR A 318 -11.87 17.20 25.00
CA THR A 318 -10.51 17.55 25.46
C THR A 318 -9.94 16.53 26.42
N GLN A 319 -10.78 16.01 27.34
CA GLN A 319 -10.41 14.97 28.32
C GLN A 319 -9.06 15.23 29.03
N THR A 320 -8.79 16.50 29.30
CA THR A 320 -7.48 17.00 29.75
C THR A 320 -7.11 16.60 31.18
N THR A 321 -8.08 16.17 32.00
CA THR A 321 -7.83 15.86 33.42
C THR A 321 -7.95 14.37 33.69
N HIS A 322 -7.06 13.83 34.54
CA HIS A 322 -7.11 12.43 34.94
C HIS A 322 -8.43 12.07 35.66
N ALA A 323 -8.96 12.98 36.49
CA ALA A 323 -10.24 12.77 37.18
C ALA A 323 -11.42 12.57 36.20
N ARG A 324 -11.48 13.35 35.11
CA ARG A 324 -12.52 13.21 34.09
C ARG A 324 -12.40 11.89 33.34
N ARG A 325 -11.17 11.51 32.94
CA ARG A 325 -10.90 10.22 32.27
C ARG A 325 -11.32 9.03 33.15
N GLN A 326 -10.96 9.06 34.42
CA GLN A 326 -11.33 8.01 35.39
C GLN A 326 -12.84 7.95 35.65
N SER A 327 -13.50 9.10 35.78
CA SER A 327 -14.96 9.17 35.92
C SER A 327 -15.67 8.52 34.73
N LEU A 328 -15.26 8.85 33.51
CA LEU A 328 -15.80 8.26 32.29
C LEU A 328 -15.52 6.74 32.21
N LEU A 329 -14.30 6.30 32.53
CA LEU A 329 -13.97 4.88 32.52
C LEU A 329 -14.78 4.06 33.52
N ARG A 330 -15.02 4.60 34.73
CA ARG A 330 -15.90 3.96 35.72
C ARG A 330 -17.32 3.87 35.18
N ALA A 331 -17.86 4.96 34.66
CA ALA A 331 -19.20 4.96 34.07
C ALA A 331 -19.36 3.97 32.91
N ILE A 332 -18.34 3.82 32.06
CA ILE A 332 -18.33 2.81 30.98
C ILE A 332 -18.27 1.40 31.56
N ARG A 333 -17.40 1.15 32.53
CA ARG A 333 -17.26 -0.15 33.20
C ARG A 333 -18.58 -0.59 33.87
N ASP A 334 -19.30 0.35 34.47
CA ASP A 334 -20.57 0.10 35.14
C ASP A 334 -21.67 -0.37 34.16
N THR A 335 -21.57 -0.01 32.87
CA THR A 335 -22.54 -0.47 31.87
C THR A 335 -22.42 -1.97 31.55
N ARG A 336 -21.24 -2.57 31.74
CA ARG A 336 -20.90 -3.97 31.41
C ARG A 336 -21.23 -4.40 29.97
N ARG A 337 -21.33 -3.45 29.03
CA ARG A 337 -21.68 -3.70 27.62
C ARG A 337 -20.48 -3.85 26.69
N ILE A 338 -19.30 -3.42 27.11
CA ILE A 338 -18.08 -3.49 26.31
C ILE A 338 -16.91 -3.94 27.17
N ASN A 339 -15.99 -4.68 26.56
CA ASN A 339 -14.76 -5.07 27.21
C ASN A 339 -13.79 -3.86 27.29
N MET A 340 -13.14 -3.65 28.43
CA MET A 340 -12.33 -2.43 28.65
C MET A 340 -11.11 -2.35 27.72
N THR A 341 -10.61 -3.48 27.24
CA THR A 341 -9.53 -3.54 26.23
C THR A 341 -9.94 -2.97 24.87
N ARG A 342 -11.24 -2.77 24.62
CA ARG A 342 -11.80 -2.16 23.42
C ARG A 342 -12.11 -0.66 23.62
N VAL A 343 -11.70 -0.07 24.74
CA VAL A 343 -11.78 1.37 25.00
C VAL A 343 -10.38 1.95 24.87
N VAL A 344 -10.13 2.72 23.81
CA VAL A 344 -8.80 3.25 23.48
C VAL A 344 -8.80 4.77 23.56
N PHE A 345 -7.88 5.34 24.32
CA PHE A 345 -7.64 6.77 24.30
C PHE A 345 -6.68 7.15 23.18
N VAL A 346 -7.00 8.21 22.44
CA VAL A 346 -6.12 8.78 21.41
C VAL A 346 -5.75 10.19 21.83
N GLU A 347 -4.52 10.36 22.31
CA GLU A 347 -3.98 11.65 22.70
C GLU A 347 -3.23 12.30 21.55
N VAL A 348 -3.65 13.50 21.17
CA VAL A 348 -3.03 14.28 20.09
C VAL A 348 -2.28 15.48 20.69
N LEU A 349 -0.95 15.43 20.60
CA LEU A 349 -0.02 16.47 20.99
C LEU A 349 0.57 17.11 19.73
N MET A 350 0.44 18.43 19.63
CA MET A 350 1.01 19.23 18.55
C MET A 350 1.64 20.46 19.19
N ASN A 351 2.96 20.53 19.18
CA ASN A 351 3.75 21.61 19.76
C ASN A 351 4.16 22.64 18.71
N ASN A 352 4.12 22.29 17.42
CA ASN A 352 4.46 23.21 16.33
C ASN A 352 3.47 24.40 16.23
N PRO A 353 3.93 25.66 16.46
CA PRO A 353 3.07 26.85 16.45
C PRO A 353 2.38 27.10 15.10
N GLU A 354 3.05 26.79 13.99
CA GLU A 354 2.48 26.99 12.65
C GLU A 354 1.32 26.04 12.40
N ALA A 355 1.48 24.77 12.78
CA ALA A 355 0.43 23.76 12.66
C ALA A 355 -0.77 24.09 13.56
N ILE A 356 -0.51 24.60 14.77
CA ILE A 356 -1.56 25.04 15.70
C ILE A 356 -2.34 26.21 15.10
N MET A 357 -1.65 27.23 14.57
CA MET A 357 -2.29 28.37 13.93
C MET A 357 -3.13 27.93 12.73
N ALA A 358 -2.59 27.07 11.87
CA ALA A 358 -3.32 26.52 10.72
C ALA A 358 -4.60 25.78 11.15
N ASN A 359 -4.55 25.01 12.24
CA ASN A 359 -5.73 24.32 12.78
C ASN A 359 -6.77 25.31 13.33
N ILE A 360 -6.35 26.40 13.98
CA ILE A 360 -7.26 27.44 14.49
C ILE A 360 -7.93 28.16 13.32
N LEU A 361 -7.17 28.49 12.27
CA LEU A 361 -7.72 29.12 11.06
C LEU A 361 -8.72 28.20 10.34
N ARG A 362 -8.42 26.90 10.22
CA ARG A 362 -9.39 25.92 9.69
C ARG A 362 -10.64 25.82 10.57
N ALA A 363 -10.48 25.85 11.89
CA ALA A 363 -11.63 25.88 12.79
C ALA A 363 -12.46 27.16 12.57
N LYS A 364 -11.82 28.31 12.34
CA LYS A 364 -12.50 29.57 12.02
C LYS A 364 -13.37 29.48 10.76
N GLU A 365 -12.88 28.81 9.71
CA GLU A 365 -13.61 28.60 8.45
C GLU A 365 -14.91 27.80 8.60
N THR A 366 -15.00 26.95 9.64
CA THR A 366 -16.23 26.19 9.91
C THR A 366 -17.35 27.02 10.55
N PHE A 367 -17.06 28.24 11.03
CA PHE A 367 -18.08 29.12 11.60
C PHE A 367 -18.69 30.00 10.50
N VAL A 368 -20.02 30.07 10.45
CA VAL A 368 -20.77 30.88 9.48
C VAL A 368 -20.45 32.37 9.62
N GLU A 369 -20.23 32.86 10.85
CA GLU A 369 -19.79 34.22 11.16
C GLU A 369 -18.80 34.22 12.34
N PRO A 370 -17.49 34.10 12.08
CA PRO A 370 -16.50 34.10 13.16
C PRO A 370 -16.33 35.53 13.71
N PRO A 371 -16.36 35.73 15.05
CA PRO A 371 -16.06 37.02 15.65
C PRO A 371 -14.63 37.48 15.30
N ALA A 372 -14.39 38.79 15.23
CA ALA A 372 -13.08 39.35 14.90
C ALA A 372 -11.98 38.82 15.85
N ASP A 373 -12.30 38.73 17.14
CA ASP A 373 -11.39 38.25 18.20
C ASP A 373 -11.36 36.71 18.32
N PHE A 374 -11.83 35.96 17.31
CA PHE A 374 -11.96 34.51 17.40
C PHE A 374 -10.63 33.83 17.78
N VAL A 375 -9.54 34.24 17.14
CA VAL A 375 -8.20 33.67 17.37
C VAL A 375 -7.74 33.96 18.81
N GLU A 376 -7.91 35.18 19.29
CA GLU A 376 -7.53 35.58 20.66
C GLU A 376 -8.33 34.82 21.72
N ARG A 377 -9.65 34.71 21.53
CA ARG A 377 -10.51 33.91 22.41
C ARG A 377 -10.11 32.44 22.42
N TYR A 378 -9.70 31.91 21.27
CA TYR A 378 -9.24 30.53 21.15
C TYR A 378 -7.95 30.30 21.93
N TYR A 379 -6.97 31.20 21.81
CA TYR A 379 -5.74 31.15 22.61
C TYR A 379 -6.02 31.29 24.11
N ALA A 380 -6.93 32.18 24.52
CA ALA A 380 -7.33 32.31 25.92
C ALA A 380 -7.95 31.01 26.46
N LEU A 381 -8.80 30.35 25.67
CA LEU A 381 -9.36 29.03 26.02
C LEU A 381 -8.28 27.95 26.12
N MET A 382 -7.29 27.95 25.22
CA MET A 382 -6.16 27.02 25.29
C MET A 382 -5.35 27.21 26.57
N ALA A 383 -5.02 28.46 26.93
CA ALA A 383 -4.29 28.78 28.15
C ALA A 383 -5.02 28.29 29.42
N GLN A 384 -6.35 28.43 29.47
CA GLN A 384 -7.15 27.89 30.57
C GLN A 384 -7.06 26.37 30.67
N HIS A 385 -7.08 25.66 29.54
CA HIS A 385 -6.96 24.21 29.50
C HIS A 385 -5.55 23.72 29.84
N GLU A 386 -4.51 24.46 29.48
CA GLU A 386 -3.11 24.14 29.80
C GLU A 386 -2.85 24.09 31.31
N LEU A 387 -3.46 24.99 32.10
CA LEU A 387 -3.32 25.01 33.57
C LEU A 387 -3.73 23.71 34.26
N VAL A 388 -4.70 22.97 33.68
CA VAL A 388 -5.25 21.75 34.28
C VAL A 388 -4.85 20.49 33.48
N TYR A 389 -4.11 20.65 32.39
CA TYR A 389 -3.80 19.57 31.47
C TYR A 389 -2.83 18.57 32.09
N LYS A 390 -3.25 17.31 32.13
CA LYS A 390 -2.41 16.16 32.50
C LYS A 390 -2.39 15.19 31.33
N THR A 391 -1.23 15.07 30.70
CA THR A 391 -0.97 14.13 29.61
C THR A 391 -1.15 12.67 30.08
N LEU A 392 -1.34 11.76 29.13
CA LEU A 392 -1.30 10.33 29.44
C LEU A 392 0.15 9.91 29.72
N ASN A 393 0.35 9.19 30.81
CA ASN A 393 1.66 8.75 31.25
C ASN A 393 1.63 7.24 31.54
N PRO A 394 2.61 6.46 31.05
CA PRO A 394 2.67 5.01 31.25
C PRO A 394 2.71 4.60 32.72
N ILE A 395 3.16 5.47 33.62
CA ILE A 395 3.22 5.19 35.06
C ILE A 395 1.85 5.38 35.73
N THR A 396 1.15 6.48 35.41
CA THR A 396 -0.14 6.80 36.05
C THR A 396 -1.32 6.12 35.40
N ASP A 397 -1.22 5.86 34.10
CA ASP A 397 -2.27 5.29 33.26
C ASP A 397 -1.85 3.91 32.70
N CYS A 398 -1.03 3.15 33.45
CA CYS A 398 -0.47 1.85 33.05
C CYS A 398 -1.53 0.84 32.56
N ASP A 399 -2.69 0.81 33.23
CA ASP A 399 -3.77 -0.12 32.92
C ASP A 399 -4.72 0.38 31.81
N THR A 400 -4.45 1.56 31.23
CA THR A 400 -5.33 2.19 30.23
C THR A 400 -4.78 1.98 28.84
N SER A 401 -5.60 1.44 27.93
CA SER A 401 -5.25 1.34 26.51
C SER A 401 -5.22 2.73 25.87
N TYR A 402 -4.04 3.17 25.43
CA TYR A 402 -3.92 4.47 24.77
C TYR A 402 -2.88 4.51 23.65
N ILE A 403 -3.09 5.45 22.74
CA ILE A 403 -2.24 5.82 21.62
C ILE A 403 -1.95 7.31 21.78
N ARG A 404 -0.68 7.66 21.98
CA ARG A 404 -0.24 9.05 22.04
C ARG A 404 0.51 9.39 20.75
N ILE A 405 0.11 10.49 20.13
CA ILE A 405 0.67 11.02 18.89
C ILE A 405 1.28 12.38 19.21
N GLU A 406 2.58 12.52 19.00
CA GLU A 406 3.34 13.74 19.28
C GLU A 406 4.00 14.27 18.01
N ASP A 407 3.55 15.47 17.61
CA ASP A 407 4.00 16.21 16.42
C ASP A 407 3.94 15.39 15.12
N ALA A 408 3.06 14.39 15.08
CA ALA A 408 2.93 13.41 13.99
C ALA A 408 4.21 12.60 13.70
N GLN A 409 5.18 12.61 14.61
CA GLN A 409 6.49 11.98 14.45
C GLN A 409 6.72 10.88 15.48
N THR A 410 6.33 11.14 16.73
CA THR A 410 6.56 10.21 17.83
C THR A 410 5.23 9.59 18.25
N TYR A 411 5.20 8.25 18.31
CA TYR A 411 4.04 7.48 18.73
C TYR A 411 4.37 6.68 19.98
N SER A 412 3.48 6.72 20.97
CA SER A 412 3.59 5.88 22.18
C SER A 412 2.31 5.07 22.35
N LEU A 413 2.47 3.75 22.45
CA LEU A 413 1.38 2.79 22.57
C LEU A 413 1.42 2.16 23.96
N ASN A 414 0.27 2.06 24.63
CA ASN A 414 0.13 1.35 25.89
C ASN A 414 -1.07 0.41 25.84
N MET A 415 -0.89 -0.84 26.28
CA MET A 415 -1.95 -1.84 26.40
C MET A 415 -2.84 -2.00 25.16
N ILE A 416 -2.26 -1.85 23.96
CA ILE A 416 -2.96 -2.07 22.69
C ILE A 416 -3.00 -3.57 22.43
N SER A 417 -4.19 -4.15 22.54
CA SER A 417 -4.42 -5.58 22.37
C SER A 417 -5.64 -5.85 21.49
N GLY A 418 -5.56 -6.91 20.68
CA GLY A 418 -6.60 -7.29 19.74
C GLY A 418 -6.51 -6.55 18.40
N TRP A 419 -7.23 -7.09 17.42
CA TRP A 419 -7.08 -6.69 16.02
C TRP A 419 -7.51 -5.24 15.73
N MET A 420 -8.64 -4.78 16.27
CA MET A 420 -9.13 -3.41 16.01
C MET A 420 -8.23 -2.30 16.60
N PRO A 421 -7.82 -2.35 17.88
CA PRO A 421 -6.89 -1.36 18.42
C PRO A 421 -5.54 -1.31 17.69
N SER A 422 -5.00 -2.47 17.30
CA SER A 422 -3.75 -2.53 16.52
C SER A 422 -3.90 -1.88 15.15
N ARG A 423 -5.04 -2.09 14.48
CA ARG A 423 -5.34 -1.51 13.17
C ARG A 423 -5.62 0.00 13.24
N LEU A 424 -6.27 0.45 14.31
CA LEU A 424 -6.37 1.88 14.64
C LEU A 424 -4.98 2.51 14.81
N ALA A 425 -4.08 1.87 15.56
CA ALA A 425 -2.72 2.35 15.76
C ALA A 425 -1.94 2.43 14.44
N PHE A 426 -2.07 1.43 13.57
CA PHE A 426 -1.47 1.43 12.24
C PHE A 426 -2.00 2.57 11.36
N MET A 427 -3.32 2.78 11.32
CA MET A 427 -3.92 3.88 10.58
C MET A 427 -3.43 5.25 11.08
N LEU A 428 -3.35 5.44 12.40
CA LEU A 428 -2.89 6.70 13.00
C LEU A 428 -1.41 6.97 12.75
N HIS A 429 -0.58 5.93 12.68
CA HIS A 429 0.85 6.05 12.40
C HIS A 429 1.12 6.64 11.01
N ASN A 430 0.28 6.30 10.02
CA ASN A 430 0.44 6.72 8.63
C ASN A 430 -0.32 8.02 8.29
N LEU A 431 -0.93 8.69 9.29
CA LEU A 431 -1.72 9.89 9.06
C LEU A 431 -0.83 11.13 8.95
N SER A 432 -0.73 11.71 7.75
CA SER A 432 -0.15 13.05 7.58
C SER A 432 -1.17 14.15 7.88
N TYR A 433 -0.69 15.21 8.54
CA TYR A 433 -1.48 16.42 8.87
C TYR A 433 -1.30 17.54 7.85
N THR A 434 -0.36 17.40 6.91
CA THR A 434 -0.15 18.37 5.84
C THR A 434 -1.15 18.11 4.70
N PRO A 435 -1.87 19.14 4.22
CA PRO A 435 -2.77 18.99 3.09
C PRO A 435 -1.94 18.81 1.82
N VAL A 436 -2.09 17.66 1.19
CA VAL A 436 -1.40 17.31 -0.04
C VAL A 436 -2.46 17.01 -1.10
N ASN A 437 -2.24 17.50 -2.32
CA ASN A 437 -3.14 17.22 -3.44
C ASN A 437 -2.96 15.77 -3.90
N LEU A 438 -4.08 15.07 -4.04
CA LEU A 438 -4.15 13.74 -4.64
C LEU A 438 -4.78 13.88 -6.02
N TYR A 439 -4.18 13.26 -7.02
CA TYR A 439 -4.68 13.21 -8.38
C TYR A 439 -5.01 11.78 -8.75
N LEU A 440 -6.19 11.55 -9.32
CA LEU A 440 -6.63 10.25 -9.80
C LEU A 440 -6.86 10.35 -11.30
N THR A 441 -6.35 9.39 -12.07
CA THR A 441 -6.62 9.28 -13.50
C THR A 441 -6.66 7.82 -13.96
N ARG A 442 -7.47 7.56 -14.99
CA ARG A 442 -7.51 6.28 -15.70
C ARG A 442 -6.35 6.18 -16.69
N SER A 443 -6.04 4.96 -17.12
CA SER A 443 -5.22 4.78 -18.32
C SER A 443 -5.84 5.52 -19.51
N GLY A 444 -5.00 5.93 -20.46
CA GLY A 444 -5.46 6.37 -21.77
C GLY A 444 -6.27 5.30 -22.50
N GLU A 445 -6.91 5.70 -23.60
CA GLU A 445 -7.65 4.79 -24.47
C GLU A 445 -6.74 3.67 -25.00
N TYR A 446 -7.23 2.43 -24.96
CA TYR A 446 -6.49 1.23 -25.36
C TYR A 446 -7.33 0.30 -26.24
N VAL A 447 -6.67 -0.62 -26.94
CA VAL A 447 -7.29 -1.43 -28.00
C VAL A 447 -8.44 -2.32 -27.49
N ASP A 448 -8.27 -2.98 -26.36
CA ASP A 448 -9.30 -3.88 -25.78
C ASP A 448 -10.55 -3.10 -25.33
N MET A 449 -10.39 -1.85 -24.89
CA MET A 449 -11.52 -0.97 -24.54
C MET A 449 -12.39 -0.67 -25.77
N LEU A 450 -11.77 -0.38 -26.92
CA LEU A 450 -12.49 -0.12 -28.18
C LEU A 450 -13.19 -1.37 -28.72
N ASN A 451 -12.61 -2.54 -28.47
CA ASN A 451 -13.19 -3.82 -28.88
C ASN A 451 -14.22 -4.36 -27.88
N GLU A 452 -14.58 -3.61 -26.83
CA GLU A 452 -15.50 -4.03 -25.77
C GLU A 452 -15.10 -5.37 -25.12
N ARG A 453 -13.79 -5.62 -24.97
CA ARG A 453 -13.27 -6.77 -24.25
C ARG A 453 -13.24 -6.48 -22.75
N ILE A 454 -13.61 -7.49 -21.95
CA ILE A 454 -13.55 -7.43 -20.50
C ILE A 454 -12.08 -7.58 -20.07
N GLY A 455 -11.60 -6.65 -19.24
CA GLY A 455 -10.23 -6.65 -18.76
C GLY A 455 -9.20 -6.51 -19.89
N GLY A 456 -8.24 -7.42 -19.92
CA GLY A 456 -7.19 -7.49 -20.94
C GLY A 456 -5.96 -6.64 -20.61
N ASN A 457 -4.93 -6.71 -21.45
CA ASN A 457 -3.66 -6.01 -21.25
C ASN A 457 -3.06 -5.44 -22.56
N SER A 458 -3.93 -4.98 -23.47
CA SER A 458 -3.49 -4.37 -24.73
C SER A 458 -2.82 -3.00 -24.57
N ARG A 459 -2.15 -2.60 -25.66
CA ARG A 459 -1.49 -1.31 -25.82
C ARG A 459 -2.46 -0.13 -25.97
N LEU A 460 -1.96 1.07 -25.68
CA LEU A 460 -2.65 2.33 -25.95
C LEU A 460 -2.88 2.55 -27.45
N THR A 461 -3.98 3.23 -27.77
CA THR A 461 -4.27 3.75 -29.11
C THR A 461 -3.46 5.03 -29.36
N LYS A 462 -3.48 5.56 -30.59
CA LYS A 462 -2.90 6.87 -30.90
C LYS A 462 -3.47 7.97 -29.98
N ARG A 463 -4.78 7.93 -29.73
CA ARG A 463 -5.47 8.85 -28.82
C ARG A 463 -5.01 8.66 -27.37
N GLY A 464 -4.82 7.41 -26.93
CA GLY A 464 -4.23 7.11 -25.62
C GLY A 464 -2.81 7.66 -25.43
N TRP A 465 -1.97 7.60 -26.46
CA TRP A 465 -0.62 8.22 -26.43
C TRP A 465 -0.68 9.76 -26.38
N ALA A 466 -1.57 10.37 -27.16
CA ALA A 466 -1.82 11.81 -27.08
C ALA A 466 -2.31 12.23 -25.68
N TYR A 467 -3.12 11.40 -25.02
CA TYR A 467 -3.50 11.60 -23.62
C TYR A 467 -2.33 11.55 -22.65
N SER A 468 -1.42 10.57 -22.78
CA SER A 468 -0.21 10.50 -21.97
C SER A 468 0.62 11.79 -22.04
N ARG A 469 0.72 12.37 -23.24
CA ARG A 469 1.42 13.63 -23.48
C ARG A 469 0.71 14.84 -22.86
N ALA A 470 -0.60 14.97 -23.10
CA ALA A 470 -1.43 16.01 -22.51
C ALA A 470 -1.38 15.99 -20.97
N LEU A 471 -1.35 14.80 -20.39
CA LEU A 471 -1.24 14.60 -18.96
C LEU A 471 0.06 15.17 -18.39
N LEU A 472 1.21 14.88 -19.03
CA LEU A 472 2.49 15.44 -18.60
C LEU A 472 2.51 16.97 -18.70
N ASP A 473 1.99 17.53 -19.80
CA ASP A 473 1.96 18.98 -20.01
C ASP A 473 1.06 19.69 -18.98
N TYR A 474 -0.08 19.08 -18.65
CA TYR A 474 -0.92 19.56 -17.54
C TYR A 474 -0.13 19.60 -16.23
N PHE A 475 0.56 18.52 -15.85
CA PHE A 475 1.31 18.46 -14.59
C PHE A 475 2.54 19.38 -14.55
N LYS A 476 3.17 19.68 -15.70
CA LYS A 476 4.22 20.71 -15.81
C LYS A 476 3.69 22.12 -15.51
N SER A 477 2.42 22.38 -15.82
CA SER A 477 1.78 23.67 -15.55
C SER A 477 1.22 23.76 -14.12
N GLU A 478 0.73 22.64 -13.58
CA GLU A 478 0.07 22.57 -12.27
C GLU A 478 1.06 22.51 -11.11
N ILE A 479 2.17 21.79 -11.26
CA ILE A 479 3.12 21.55 -10.18
C ILE A 479 4.29 22.52 -10.28
N SER A 480 4.53 23.25 -9.19
CA SER A 480 5.72 24.10 -9.05
C SER A 480 7.00 23.30 -9.30
N PRO A 481 7.99 23.84 -10.05
CA PRO A 481 9.20 23.10 -10.44
C PRO A 481 10.08 22.68 -9.25
N THR A 482 9.86 23.24 -8.07
CA THR A 482 10.55 22.89 -6.81
C THR A 482 9.94 21.68 -6.10
N THR A 483 8.68 21.33 -6.40
CA THR A 483 7.93 20.27 -5.72
C THR A 483 8.06 18.97 -6.49
N SER A 484 8.40 17.87 -5.80
CA SER A 484 8.41 16.55 -6.42
C SER A 484 7.01 15.93 -6.45
N LEU A 485 6.63 15.33 -7.57
CA LEU A 485 5.42 14.52 -7.76
C LEU A 485 5.73 13.03 -7.57
N THR A 486 4.93 12.32 -6.78
CA THR A 486 4.96 10.85 -6.72
C THR A 486 3.89 10.31 -7.67
N VAL A 487 4.27 9.45 -8.61
CA VAL A 487 3.37 8.79 -9.55
C VAL A 487 3.28 7.32 -9.19
N MET A 488 2.09 6.86 -8.80
CA MET A 488 1.76 5.46 -8.54
C MET A 488 0.97 4.93 -9.73
N THR A 489 1.42 3.83 -10.34
CA THR A 489 0.74 3.21 -11.47
C THR A 489 0.54 1.72 -11.25
N SER A 490 -0.47 1.16 -11.91
CA SER A 490 -0.56 -0.29 -12.09
C SER A 490 0.54 -0.83 -13.00
N CYS A 491 0.73 -2.15 -12.98
CA CYS A 491 1.67 -2.87 -13.84
C CYS A 491 1.07 -3.22 -15.22
N ALA A 492 -0.23 -3.03 -15.40
CA ALA A 492 -0.88 -3.20 -16.70
C ALA A 492 -0.25 -2.31 -17.78
N LYS A 493 -0.02 -2.87 -18.97
CA LYS A 493 0.61 -2.24 -20.14
C LYS A 493 -0.03 -0.89 -20.49
N ARG A 494 -1.35 -0.80 -20.43
CA ARG A 494 -2.10 0.45 -20.67
C ARG A 494 -1.74 1.56 -19.67
N CYS A 495 -1.54 1.24 -18.40
CA CYS A 495 -1.19 2.21 -17.37
C CYS A 495 0.30 2.58 -17.44
N THR A 496 1.19 1.60 -17.64
CA THR A 496 2.63 1.85 -17.80
C THR A 496 2.91 2.74 -19.01
N GLN A 497 2.24 2.50 -20.14
CA GLN A 497 2.31 3.37 -21.32
C GLN A 497 1.71 4.76 -21.06
N THR A 498 0.65 4.87 -20.25
CA THR A 498 0.06 6.18 -19.92
C THR A 498 1.02 7.05 -19.11
N VAL A 499 1.83 6.45 -18.23
CA VAL A 499 2.84 7.17 -17.45
C VAL A 499 4.24 7.20 -18.11
N HIS A 500 4.37 6.74 -19.35
CA HIS A 500 5.65 6.60 -20.04
C HIS A 500 6.47 7.90 -20.02
N TYR A 501 5.87 9.04 -20.37
CA TYR A 501 6.59 10.32 -20.36
C TYR A 501 6.97 10.79 -18.95
N PHE A 502 6.24 10.39 -17.90
CA PHE A 502 6.66 10.63 -16.52
C PHE A 502 7.86 9.77 -16.14
N ALA A 503 7.90 8.52 -16.60
CA ALA A 503 9.04 7.64 -16.37
C ALA A 503 10.31 8.20 -17.04
N GLU A 504 10.20 8.72 -18.26
CA GLU A 504 11.31 9.38 -18.94
C GLU A 504 11.82 10.62 -18.18
N GLU A 505 10.92 11.48 -17.68
CA GLU A 505 11.31 12.65 -16.86
C GLU A 505 11.94 12.23 -15.52
N SER A 506 11.46 11.13 -14.92
CA SER A 506 12.03 10.56 -13.69
C SER A 506 13.47 10.05 -13.90
N ILE A 507 13.78 9.41 -15.03
CA ILE A 507 15.12 8.89 -15.34
C ILE A 507 16.13 10.04 -15.54
N LYS A 508 15.72 11.11 -16.23
CA LYS A 508 16.57 12.31 -16.46
C LYS A 508 17.10 12.93 -15.15
N LEU A 509 16.40 12.72 -14.03
CA LEU A 509 16.79 13.22 -12.72
C LEU A 509 17.74 12.28 -11.95
N GLN A 510 17.84 11.00 -12.36
CA GLN A 510 18.67 9.99 -11.70
C GLN A 510 20.06 9.85 -12.32
N GLU A 511 20.24 10.28 -13.58
CA GLU A 511 21.57 10.31 -14.20
C GLU A 511 22.49 11.30 -13.47
N PRO A 512 23.65 10.86 -12.92
CA PRO A 512 24.65 11.79 -12.42
C PRO A 512 25.14 12.64 -13.60
N PRO A 513 25.56 13.91 -13.39
CA PRO A 513 26.10 14.72 -14.48
C PRO A 513 27.33 14.01 -15.06
N ASN A 514 27.18 13.41 -16.26
CA ASN A 514 28.25 12.70 -16.95
C ASN A 514 29.51 13.57 -17.04
N ALA A 515 30.59 13.13 -16.39
CA ALA A 515 31.86 13.84 -16.29
C ALA A 515 32.73 13.76 -17.57
N THR A 516 32.17 13.33 -18.70
CA THR A 516 32.94 13.01 -19.93
C THR A 516 32.42 13.70 -21.20
N GLY A 517 31.57 14.73 -21.10
CA GLY A 517 31.13 15.55 -22.24
C GLY A 517 31.87 16.88 -22.33
N ASN A 518 32.41 17.19 -23.52
CA ASN A 518 33.13 18.44 -23.79
C ASN A 518 32.31 19.69 -23.38
N VAL A 519 32.96 20.63 -22.69
CA VAL A 519 32.36 21.87 -22.18
C VAL A 519 31.69 22.71 -23.28
N SER A 520 32.12 22.55 -24.52
CA SER A 520 31.59 23.22 -25.72
C SER A 520 30.21 22.70 -26.12
N GLU A 521 29.96 21.39 -26.02
CA GLU A 521 28.66 20.78 -26.30
C GLU A 521 27.64 21.11 -25.22
N ARG A 522 28.08 21.25 -23.96
CA ARG A 522 27.24 21.70 -22.84
C ARG A 522 26.69 23.11 -23.07
N LYS A 523 27.47 24.03 -23.63
CA LYS A 523 27.00 25.39 -23.93
C LYS A 523 26.02 25.42 -25.09
N GLN A 524 26.19 24.57 -26.10
CA GLN A 524 25.26 24.47 -27.23
C GLN A 524 23.97 23.73 -26.85
N GLN A 525 24.03 22.67 -26.04
CA GLN A 525 22.84 21.97 -25.52
C GLN A 525 22.09 22.80 -24.47
N GLN A 526 22.78 23.53 -23.58
CA GLN A 526 22.13 24.46 -22.65
C GLN A 526 21.56 25.69 -23.36
N GLN A 527 22.18 26.20 -24.43
CA GLN A 527 21.59 27.29 -25.23
C GLN A 527 20.40 26.82 -26.07
N GLN A 528 20.41 25.58 -26.60
CA GLN A 528 19.25 25.00 -27.29
C GLN A 528 18.12 24.63 -26.32
N GLN A 529 18.42 24.17 -25.10
CA GLN A 529 17.42 23.93 -24.05
C GLN A 529 16.89 25.22 -23.42
N GLN A 530 17.68 26.29 -23.33
CA GLN A 530 17.18 27.61 -22.91
C GLN A 530 16.34 28.32 -23.99
N GLN A 531 16.53 27.98 -25.28
CA GLN A 531 15.67 28.49 -26.37
C GLN A 531 14.32 27.77 -26.48
N LYS A 532 14.19 26.55 -25.95
CA LYS A 532 12.92 25.83 -25.78
C LYS A 532 12.57 25.77 -24.29
N GLY A 533 11.88 26.79 -23.77
CA GLY A 533 11.48 26.89 -22.35
C GLY A 533 10.51 25.79 -21.89
N LEU A 534 10.96 24.53 -21.84
CA LEU A 534 10.19 23.39 -21.36
C LEU A 534 10.57 23.14 -19.90
N ALA A 535 9.71 23.56 -18.97
CA ALA A 535 9.88 23.28 -17.55
C ALA A 535 9.98 21.75 -17.33
N THR A 536 11.03 21.30 -16.64
CA THR A 536 11.22 19.89 -16.29
C THR A 536 10.45 19.56 -15.02
N LEU A 537 9.64 18.50 -15.06
CA LEU A 537 8.83 18.08 -13.92
C LEU A 537 9.62 17.12 -13.04
N ARG A 538 9.84 17.48 -11.77
CA ARG A 538 10.45 16.56 -10.81
C ARG A 538 9.45 15.49 -10.41
N CYS A 539 9.56 14.29 -10.94
CA CYS A 539 8.67 13.18 -10.60
C CYS A 539 9.41 11.88 -10.27
N ARG A 540 8.75 11.01 -9.52
CA ARG A 540 9.18 9.63 -9.24
C ARG A 540 8.04 8.69 -9.57
N VAL A 541 8.27 7.74 -10.47
CA VAL A 541 7.29 6.72 -10.85
C VAL A 541 7.49 5.44 -10.04
N SER A 542 6.40 4.80 -9.64
CA SER A 542 6.40 3.52 -8.90
C SER A 542 5.25 2.64 -9.40
N TYR A 543 5.58 1.37 -9.64
CA TYR A 543 4.68 0.38 -10.24
C TYR A 543 4.18 -0.59 -9.17
N PHE A 544 2.87 -0.82 -9.13
CA PHE A 544 2.21 -1.63 -8.11
C PHE A 544 1.26 -2.66 -8.74
N PRO A 545 1.54 -3.97 -8.63
CA PRO A 545 0.63 -5.02 -9.12
C PRO A 545 -0.73 -4.97 -8.41
N THR A 546 -0.75 -4.54 -7.16
CA THR A 546 -1.99 -4.38 -6.39
C THR A 546 -2.91 -3.28 -6.94
N LEU A 547 -2.41 -2.39 -7.81
CA LEU A 547 -3.20 -1.40 -8.55
C LEU A 547 -3.68 -1.88 -9.93
N ASP A 548 -3.44 -3.14 -10.31
CA ASP A 548 -3.97 -3.72 -11.57
C ASP A 548 -5.49 -3.83 -11.56
N ASP A 549 -6.12 -4.16 -12.69
CA ASP A 549 -7.57 -4.22 -12.75
C ASP A 549 -8.15 -5.31 -11.83
N ILE A 550 -9.47 -5.33 -11.70
CA ILE A 550 -10.13 -6.50 -11.09
C ILE A 550 -9.85 -7.73 -11.94
N ASN A 551 -9.54 -8.85 -11.30
CA ASN A 551 -9.41 -10.12 -12.01
C ASN A 551 -10.81 -10.64 -12.39
N HIS A 552 -11.12 -10.73 -13.68
CA HIS A 552 -12.41 -11.23 -14.16
C HIS A 552 -12.45 -12.77 -14.31
N GLY A 553 -11.36 -13.46 -13.94
CA GLY A 553 -11.24 -14.91 -13.96
C GLY A 553 -11.49 -15.49 -15.35
N ASP A 554 -12.45 -16.40 -15.48
CA ASP A 554 -12.75 -17.06 -16.76
C ASP A 554 -13.21 -16.09 -17.86
N CYS A 555 -13.68 -14.89 -17.48
CA CYS A 555 -14.15 -13.85 -18.40
C CYS A 555 -13.04 -12.96 -18.96
N GLU A 556 -11.80 -13.09 -18.46
CA GLU A 556 -10.70 -12.19 -18.82
C GLU A 556 -10.39 -12.25 -20.33
N GLY A 557 -10.35 -11.09 -20.97
CA GLY A 557 -10.09 -10.95 -22.41
C GLY A 557 -11.26 -11.33 -23.34
N GLN A 558 -12.39 -11.82 -22.83
CA GLN A 558 -13.56 -12.15 -23.65
C GLN A 558 -14.31 -10.88 -24.10
N LEU A 559 -15.02 -10.97 -25.23
CA LEU A 559 -15.95 -9.93 -25.65
C LEU A 559 -17.14 -9.87 -24.69
N LEU A 560 -17.56 -8.67 -24.30
CA LEU A 560 -18.72 -8.49 -23.41
C LEU A 560 -19.98 -9.17 -23.98
N SER A 561 -20.16 -9.12 -25.31
CA SER A 561 -21.27 -9.76 -26.02
C SER A 561 -21.26 -11.29 -25.93
N ASP A 562 -20.09 -11.91 -25.85
CA ASP A 562 -19.95 -13.36 -25.70
C ASP A 562 -20.21 -13.78 -24.25
N VAL A 563 -19.70 -13.03 -23.26
CA VAL A 563 -19.99 -13.29 -21.84
C VAL A 563 -21.47 -13.12 -21.53
N LEU A 564 -22.13 -12.14 -22.16
CA LEU A 564 -23.59 -11.97 -22.08
C LEU A 564 -24.36 -13.19 -22.60
N ARG A 565 -23.81 -13.91 -23.57
CA ARG A 565 -24.42 -15.11 -24.17
C ARG A 565 -24.14 -16.36 -23.34
N THR A 566 -22.92 -16.51 -22.82
CA THR A 566 -22.48 -17.73 -22.12
C THR A 566 -22.94 -17.75 -20.66
N MET A 567 -23.01 -16.59 -19.99
CA MET A 567 -23.29 -16.51 -18.54
C MET A 567 -24.30 -15.42 -18.16
N PRO A 568 -25.56 -15.49 -18.66
CA PRO A 568 -26.57 -14.46 -18.38
C PRO A 568 -26.98 -14.38 -16.90
N ASN A 569 -27.06 -15.54 -16.21
CA ASN A 569 -27.46 -15.60 -14.80
C ASN A 569 -26.41 -14.95 -13.89
N THR A 570 -25.12 -15.22 -14.14
CA THR A 570 -24.01 -14.62 -13.39
C THR A 570 -24.03 -13.11 -13.52
N LEU A 571 -24.18 -12.58 -14.73
CA LEU A 571 -24.25 -11.15 -14.96
C LEU A 571 -25.50 -10.50 -14.34
N GLN A 572 -26.63 -11.22 -14.29
CA GLN A 572 -27.82 -10.73 -13.60
C GLN A 572 -27.58 -10.63 -12.08
N SER A 573 -26.93 -11.63 -11.48
CA SER A 573 -26.53 -11.59 -10.07
C SER A 573 -25.54 -10.45 -9.80
N MET A 574 -24.55 -10.24 -10.69
CA MET A 574 -23.61 -9.13 -10.58
C MET A 574 -24.30 -7.76 -10.74
N LYS A 575 -25.31 -7.63 -11.59
CA LYS A 575 -26.12 -6.40 -11.67
C LYS A 575 -26.96 -6.18 -10.41
N ALA A 576 -27.41 -7.25 -9.75
CA ALA A 576 -28.19 -7.15 -8.53
C ALA A 576 -27.32 -6.76 -7.32
N ASP A 577 -26.13 -7.36 -7.20
CA ASP A 577 -25.14 -7.04 -6.15
C ASP A 577 -23.73 -6.94 -6.75
N PRO A 578 -23.35 -5.78 -7.29
CA PRO A 578 -22.06 -5.61 -7.97
C PRO A 578 -20.88 -5.52 -6.99
N TYR A 579 -21.14 -5.37 -5.68
CA TYR A 579 -20.08 -5.16 -4.70
C TYR A 579 -19.57 -6.48 -4.11
N TYR A 580 -20.47 -7.42 -3.78
CA TYR A 580 -20.10 -8.70 -3.18
C TYR A 580 -20.01 -9.86 -4.17
N THR A 581 -20.68 -9.78 -5.32
CA THR A 581 -20.64 -10.87 -6.30
C THR A 581 -19.26 -10.93 -6.97
N ALA A 582 -18.59 -12.06 -6.85
CA ALA A 582 -17.31 -12.32 -7.51
C ALA A 582 -17.49 -12.73 -8.97
N TRP A 583 -16.51 -12.42 -9.81
CA TRP A 583 -16.38 -13.02 -11.13
C TRP A 583 -16.08 -14.53 -11.01
N PRO A 584 -16.50 -15.37 -11.98
CA PRO A 584 -16.16 -16.80 -12.00
C PRO A 584 -14.63 -16.99 -11.98
N ASN A 585 -14.11 -17.69 -10.97
CA ASN A 585 -12.66 -17.83 -10.72
C ASN A 585 -11.89 -16.50 -10.67
N GLY A 586 -12.59 -15.40 -10.37
CA GLY A 586 -12.04 -14.05 -10.31
C GLY A 586 -12.28 -13.41 -8.94
N GLU A 587 -12.18 -12.09 -8.91
CA GLU A 587 -12.33 -11.28 -7.70
C GLU A 587 -13.72 -10.64 -7.60
N CYS A 588 -14.12 -10.23 -6.40
CA CYS A 588 -15.21 -9.27 -6.19
C CYS A 588 -14.66 -7.88 -5.82
N ILE A 589 -15.49 -6.85 -5.99
CA ILE A 589 -15.10 -5.46 -5.67
C ILE A 589 -14.78 -5.30 -4.18
N HIS A 590 -15.52 -5.99 -3.31
CA HIS A 590 -15.24 -6.00 -1.87
C HIS A 590 -13.83 -6.50 -1.54
N GLN A 591 -13.38 -7.58 -2.19
CA GLN A 591 -12.03 -8.11 -2.06
C GLN A 591 -11.01 -7.04 -2.46
N VAL A 592 -11.16 -6.47 -3.65
CA VAL A 592 -10.22 -5.46 -4.18
C VAL A 592 -10.09 -4.26 -3.23
N PHE A 593 -11.21 -3.76 -2.70
CA PHE A 593 -11.17 -2.58 -1.83
C PHE A 593 -10.49 -2.92 -0.50
N ASN A 594 -10.89 -3.99 0.17
CA ASN A 594 -10.38 -4.28 1.51
C ASN A 594 -8.97 -4.87 1.52
N SER A 595 -8.61 -5.72 0.55
CA SER A 595 -7.31 -6.42 0.56
C SER A 595 -6.22 -5.70 -0.22
N ARG A 596 -6.58 -5.01 -1.32
CA ARG A 596 -5.59 -4.40 -2.24
C ARG A 596 -5.44 -2.89 -2.07
N LEU A 597 -6.53 -2.15 -1.87
CA LEU A 597 -6.48 -0.67 -1.81
C LEU A 597 -6.07 -0.12 -0.46
N GLU A 598 -6.34 -0.82 0.64
CA GLU A 598 -6.04 -0.32 1.98
C GLU A 598 -4.55 0.05 2.19
N PRO A 599 -3.56 -0.77 1.80
CA PRO A 599 -2.14 -0.38 1.88
C PRO A 599 -1.85 0.92 1.12
N HIS A 600 -2.41 1.07 -0.09
CA HIS A 600 -2.23 2.28 -0.90
C HIS A 600 -2.87 3.51 -0.27
N ILE A 601 -4.04 3.35 0.37
CA ILE A 601 -4.67 4.44 1.11
C ILE A 601 -3.72 4.95 2.20
N HIS A 602 -3.05 4.05 2.93
CA HIS A 602 -2.07 4.43 3.94
C HIS A 602 -0.81 5.07 3.36
N ASP A 603 -0.29 4.56 2.25
CA ASP A 603 0.87 5.16 1.56
C ASP A 603 0.56 6.57 1.04
N ILE A 604 -0.63 6.76 0.45
CA ILE A 604 -1.11 8.07 0.00
C ILE A 604 -1.29 9.03 1.19
N GLN A 605 -1.80 8.55 2.33
CA GLN A 605 -1.95 9.34 3.54
C GLN A 605 -0.62 9.73 4.18
N ALA A 606 0.38 8.86 4.10
CA ALA A 606 1.72 9.11 4.63
C ALA A 606 2.55 10.02 3.71
N SER A 607 2.17 10.16 2.44
CA SER A 607 2.90 10.97 1.48
C SER A 607 2.94 12.44 1.87
N THR A 608 4.15 13.02 1.84
CA THR A 608 4.38 14.45 2.03
C THR A 608 4.38 15.23 0.72
N THR A 609 4.36 14.52 -0.40
CA THR A 609 4.39 15.07 -1.76
C THR A 609 3.09 14.78 -2.49
N PRO A 610 2.67 15.64 -3.43
CA PRO A 610 1.51 15.36 -4.28
C PRO A 610 1.62 13.98 -4.92
N VAL A 611 0.50 13.26 -4.97
CA VAL A 611 0.46 11.89 -5.50
C VAL A 611 -0.48 11.86 -6.70
N LEU A 612 0.00 11.31 -7.82
CA LEU A 612 -0.81 10.94 -8.98
C LEU A 612 -0.97 9.42 -8.99
N VAL A 613 -2.21 8.94 -8.99
CA VAL A 613 -2.53 7.51 -9.14
C VAL A 613 -3.12 7.29 -10.53
N CYS A 614 -2.42 6.51 -11.35
CA CYS A 614 -2.87 6.05 -12.67
C CYS A 614 -3.26 4.57 -12.59
N SER A 615 -4.56 4.27 -12.69
CA SER A 615 -5.09 2.89 -12.51
C SER A 615 -6.38 2.69 -13.32
N HIS A 616 -7.22 1.75 -12.90
CA HIS A 616 -8.43 1.30 -13.58
C HIS A 616 -9.69 1.80 -12.87
N LEU A 617 -10.84 1.74 -13.55
CA LEU A 617 -12.10 2.34 -13.08
C LEU A 617 -12.46 1.90 -11.65
N ASN A 618 -12.52 0.59 -11.39
CA ASN A 618 -12.96 0.04 -10.11
C ASN A 618 -12.08 0.50 -8.95
N LEU A 619 -10.77 0.55 -9.16
CA LEU A 619 -9.80 0.93 -8.12
C LEU A 619 -9.84 2.42 -7.84
N LEU A 620 -9.97 3.23 -8.88
CA LEU A 620 -10.12 4.67 -8.74
C LEU A 620 -11.45 5.05 -8.09
N GLN A 621 -12.54 4.31 -8.36
CA GLN A 621 -13.80 4.44 -7.62
C GLN A 621 -13.61 4.16 -6.13
N GLY A 622 -12.85 3.11 -5.78
CA GLY A 622 -12.49 2.80 -4.41
C GLY A 622 -11.71 3.93 -3.73
N LEU A 623 -10.65 4.42 -4.36
CA LEU A 623 -9.86 5.54 -3.86
C LEU A 623 -10.68 6.84 -3.76
N TYR A 624 -11.51 7.13 -4.76
CA TYR A 624 -12.42 8.27 -4.76
C TYR A 624 -13.39 8.19 -3.58
N SER A 625 -14.02 7.04 -3.35
CA SER A 625 -14.98 6.85 -2.24
C SER A 625 -14.36 7.05 -0.86
N TYR A 626 -13.08 6.68 -0.70
CA TYR A 626 -12.36 6.90 0.55
C TYR A 626 -11.99 8.38 0.73
N PHE A 627 -11.43 9.01 -0.30
CA PHE A 627 -10.85 10.33 -0.16
C PHE A 627 -11.88 11.46 -0.30
N VAL A 628 -12.88 11.34 -1.16
CA VAL A 628 -13.84 12.42 -1.43
C VAL A 628 -14.98 12.41 -0.43
N THR A 629 -15.42 13.61 -0.03
CA THR A 629 -16.57 13.80 0.86
C THR A 629 -17.63 14.63 0.16
N GLU A 630 -18.86 14.10 0.08
CA GLU A 630 -20.04 14.84 -0.36
C GLU A 630 -20.74 15.43 0.87
N GLY A 631 -20.45 16.71 1.16
CA GLY A 631 -20.90 17.35 2.40
C GLY A 631 -20.29 16.71 3.65
N ASP A 632 -21.13 16.34 4.62
CA ASP A 632 -20.71 15.68 5.87
C ASP A 632 -20.75 14.14 5.81
N SER A 633 -21.28 13.59 4.71
CA SER A 633 -21.43 12.15 4.50
C SER A 633 -20.24 11.54 3.74
N VAL A 634 -19.77 10.40 4.24
CA VAL A 634 -18.77 9.58 3.56
C VAL A 634 -19.49 8.76 2.48
N ILE A 635 -18.90 8.69 1.29
CA ILE A 635 -19.42 7.86 0.19
C ILE A 635 -19.18 6.41 0.59
N THR A 636 -20.25 5.63 0.68
CA THR A 636 -20.11 4.19 0.98
C THR A 636 -19.44 3.48 -0.20
N PRO A 637 -18.60 2.46 0.05
CA PRO A 637 -17.98 1.66 -1.01
C PRO A 637 -18.96 1.12 -2.05
N GLN A 638 -20.17 0.76 -1.63
CA GLN A 638 -21.24 0.27 -2.51
C GLN A 638 -21.75 1.35 -3.48
N ASN A 639 -21.77 2.61 -3.04
CA ASN A 639 -22.15 3.73 -3.90
C ASN A 639 -21.00 4.20 -4.80
N ALA A 640 -19.75 3.82 -4.50
CA ALA A 640 -18.59 4.16 -5.31
C ALA A 640 -18.72 3.69 -6.78
N LEU A 641 -19.38 2.55 -7.00
CA LEU A 641 -19.60 1.96 -8.31
C LEU A 641 -20.48 2.81 -9.24
N LYS A 642 -21.26 3.75 -8.68
CA LYS A 642 -22.12 4.67 -9.44
C LYS A 642 -21.33 5.84 -10.03
N ILE A 643 -20.08 6.02 -9.60
CA ILE A 643 -19.25 7.15 -10.00
C ILE A 643 -18.57 6.80 -11.31
N ASP A 644 -18.99 7.45 -12.39
CA ASP A 644 -18.35 7.26 -13.67
C ASP A 644 -17.10 8.16 -13.77
N ILE A 645 -15.94 7.52 -13.86
CA ILE A 645 -14.67 8.21 -14.10
C ILE A 645 -14.36 8.01 -15.57
N HIS A 646 -14.61 9.03 -16.40
CA HIS A 646 -14.36 8.93 -17.83
C HIS A 646 -12.85 8.90 -18.15
N THR A 647 -12.51 8.37 -19.33
CA THR A 647 -11.16 8.51 -19.91
C THR A 647 -10.86 9.97 -20.22
N GLU A 648 -9.59 10.36 -20.20
CA GLU A 648 -9.13 11.74 -20.47
C GLU A 648 -9.45 12.77 -19.38
N TYR A 649 -9.89 12.33 -18.20
CA TYR A 649 -10.12 13.18 -17.04
C TYR A 649 -9.05 12.98 -15.96
N VAL A 650 -8.70 14.08 -15.30
CA VAL A 650 -7.90 14.09 -14.07
C VAL A 650 -8.78 14.59 -12.94
N ILE A 651 -8.91 13.79 -11.89
CA ILE A 651 -9.64 14.20 -10.68
C ILE A 651 -8.62 14.72 -9.67
N LYS A 652 -8.69 16.02 -9.38
CA LYS A 652 -7.87 16.69 -8.37
C LYS A 652 -8.62 16.74 -7.04
N ILE A 653 -8.10 16.05 -6.04
CA ILE A 653 -8.66 15.99 -4.69
C ILE A 653 -7.83 16.89 -3.77
N ARG A 654 -8.47 17.93 -3.24
CA ARG A 654 -7.85 18.92 -2.34
C ARG A 654 -8.57 18.98 -1.00
N MET A 655 -7.84 19.30 0.07
CA MET A 655 -8.45 19.54 1.39
C MET A 655 -9.00 20.97 1.47
N VAL A 656 -10.27 21.10 1.84
CA VAL A 656 -10.96 22.37 2.14
C VAL A 656 -11.60 22.24 3.52
N GLY A 657 -11.08 22.96 4.52
CA GLY A 657 -11.45 22.75 5.92
C GLY A 657 -11.15 21.33 6.41
N VAL A 658 -12.20 20.57 6.76
CA VAL A 658 -12.13 19.15 7.16
C VAL A 658 -12.46 18.19 6.01
N ASN A 659 -13.00 18.73 4.92
CA ASN A 659 -13.54 17.97 3.80
C ASN A 659 -12.53 17.88 2.66
N ARG A 660 -12.64 16.82 1.87
CA ARG A 660 -11.82 16.60 0.68
C ARG A 660 -12.72 16.73 -0.54
N VAL A 661 -12.45 17.75 -1.34
CA VAL A 661 -13.27 18.13 -2.49
C VAL A 661 -12.59 17.67 -3.76
N ALA A 662 -13.35 17.04 -4.66
CA ALA A 662 -12.91 16.62 -5.98
C ALA A 662 -13.22 17.70 -7.03
N GLU A 663 -12.23 18.01 -7.85
CA GLU A 663 -12.31 18.89 -9.00
C GLU A 663 -12.00 18.07 -10.26
N TRP A 664 -12.89 18.13 -11.26
CA TRP A 664 -12.80 17.34 -12.48
C TRP A 664 -12.19 18.16 -13.60
N ILE A 665 -11.07 17.69 -14.15
CA ILE A 665 -10.30 18.40 -15.16
C ILE A 665 -10.34 17.57 -16.43
N CYS A 666 -10.99 18.09 -17.47
CA CYS A 666 -11.06 17.46 -18.78
C CYS A 666 -9.82 17.84 -19.59
N LEU A 667 -9.13 16.83 -20.15
CA LEU A 667 -7.97 17.04 -21.03
C LEU A 667 -8.28 16.73 -22.51
N SER A 668 -9.53 16.42 -22.87
CA SER A 668 -9.90 16.03 -24.24
C SER A 668 -9.53 17.10 -25.29
N ASP A 669 -9.71 18.38 -25.00
CA ASP A 669 -9.32 19.46 -25.92
C ASP A 669 -7.81 19.48 -26.18
N ALA A 670 -7.00 19.21 -25.16
CA ALA A 670 -5.55 19.12 -25.28
C ALA A 670 -5.13 17.88 -26.07
N VAL A 671 -5.82 16.74 -25.86
CA VAL A 671 -5.61 15.52 -26.64
C VAL A 671 -5.88 15.76 -28.12
N GLU A 672 -6.99 16.42 -28.45
CA GLU A 672 -7.31 16.76 -29.84
C GLU A 672 -6.29 17.70 -30.48
N ALA A 673 -5.78 18.68 -29.72
CA ALA A 673 -4.76 19.60 -30.22
C ALA A 673 -3.45 18.86 -30.55
N ILE A 674 -3.05 17.89 -29.72
CA ILE A 674 -1.86 17.06 -29.95
C ILE A 674 -2.04 16.16 -31.17
N LEU A 675 -3.21 15.50 -31.30
CA LEU A 675 -3.50 14.66 -32.47
C LEU A 675 -3.47 15.46 -33.78
N LYS A 676 -4.09 16.65 -33.79
CA LYS A 676 -4.05 17.56 -34.96
C LYS A 676 -2.63 17.99 -35.31
N ALA A 677 -1.78 18.21 -34.31
CA ALA A 677 -0.38 18.59 -34.52
C ALA A 677 0.44 17.43 -35.10
N GLU A 678 0.22 16.21 -34.62
CA GLU A 678 0.91 15.01 -35.12
C GLU A 678 0.49 14.67 -36.56
N ASP A 679 -0.81 14.76 -36.87
CA ASP A 679 -1.34 14.55 -38.23
C ASP A 679 -0.87 15.65 -39.22
N ALA A 680 -0.57 16.86 -38.75
CA ALA A 680 0.00 17.92 -39.58
C ALA A 680 1.51 17.74 -39.86
N THR A 681 2.19 16.89 -39.07
CA THR A 681 3.62 16.59 -39.23
C THR A 681 3.91 15.31 -40.01
N SER A 682 2.90 14.44 -40.18
CA SER A 682 2.94 13.24 -41.05
C SER A 682 2.57 13.58 -42.49
#